data_AF-A0A9P0FE06-F1
#
_entry.id   AF-A0A9P0FE06-F1
#
_cell.length_a   1.000
_cell.length_b   1.000
_cell.length_c   1.000
_cell.angle_alpha   90.00
_cell.angle_beta   90.00
_cell.angle_gamma   90.00
#
_symmetry.space_group_name_H-M   'P 1'
#
loop_
_entity.id
_entity.type
_entity.pdbx_description
1 polymer ?
#
loop_
_entity_poly.entity_id
_entity_poly.type
_entity_poly.pdbx_seq_one_letter_code
_entity_poly.pdbx_strand_id
1 'polypeptide(L)'
;MFRSILFLGFLIFAIFCDENFNLDNVLKIPSDEGSYFGYSLFLQNMGYKNRLIVGAPLSNKFVFECDPLGLNAKCSKEELLDDSVIKFNKAANTTNFFGSVIDGEVHGSTVVTCAPRHVASSFHTRGICVVYNTIGGKQYLTFEDDRAILSQHGKSYYAGAFSQAGFSLNYMKGEDLLVGMPGFDNNLGKIRILNLNTFSTYERKNHLSPLENSDFYLGYSISSGYFANGERWYIAGQPRGNFLNGQVVIFRDNIINYLKSDEFGSYFGASLLVDDVTNDQLDDLFVGAPSSSMENNYDQGHVSFYKFDLVNNFFYAPIKLYGDGKSGSKFGTTMAKLGDIDLDGYNDIAIAAPFEDNSGAVYIFKGSKEGPKKSQKLTPKLFKAFNTRGFGLGLSNGLDIDNNGHNDFAIGAFKSGEVFVIRSKSAIDLKASLDVDITTIHEQTKSLTATYCFMYSQRTARAPVKNISLVATLSVDYRAGTNTSFQRYILIPTQNDTKCFKTLLNINLRYNTDLSPFKLSLKADVKTPNLIISKNYEILEKFIPLSDNCGDDNVCKSLLSIDVESNLQEIILGKDNILETNILVKSSKEPALKCEIIIEKSQSIELRNVKECSQTHKDIVCPVSNAFVGEKKLTVRFDLKNIQPSLKYININFKVRTLSGALPDSLLKYPLNIPIKLVNSPYLQGKSDPEDIELGEEINSISFTQVYTVVNSGPSPMKVDVKIFSPVIENIISITRTRIATKDEATECIIGRKDIAANLKMEDKSLATFKVPENKSISLNCFEGTCTEITCNQGYLFVSELTEISISYEVDVKALESKFKTEFLTKEVIMFLSTAKIQNITSHSATLIYGKTNKSLPIWIYIVAVLVGIILLTVLIFVLYKCKFFNRRYQEKLKEEKLLEDENPANSNVVMSDLEDN
;
A
#
# COMPACT_ATOMS: atom_id res chain seq x y z
N MET A 1 -8.46 -57.72 5.75
CA MET A 1 -8.43 -56.64 4.75
C MET A 1 -9.84 -56.05 4.55
N PHE A 2 -10.46 -55.59 5.65
CA PHE A 2 -11.81 -54.99 5.70
C PHE A 2 -11.93 -54.28 7.06
N ARG A 3 -11.32 -53.08 7.20
CA ARG A 3 -11.53 -52.20 8.38
C ARG A 3 -11.02 -50.75 8.23
N SER A 4 -10.91 -50.21 7.02
CA SER A 4 -10.33 -48.87 6.80
C SER A 4 -11.16 -47.90 5.95
N ILE A 5 -12.49 -48.08 5.82
CA ILE A 5 -13.32 -47.22 4.94
C ILE A 5 -14.43 -46.43 5.68
N LEU A 6 -14.48 -46.45 7.02
CA LEU A 6 -15.59 -45.83 7.76
C LEU A 6 -15.25 -44.57 8.58
N PHE A 7 -14.16 -43.86 8.25
CA PHE A 7 -13.75 -42.64 8.96
C PHE A 7 -13.44 -41.45 8.03
N LEU A 8 -14.15 -41.33 6.91
CA LEU A 8 -14.15 -40.12 6.08
C LEU A 8 -15.59 -39.70 5.77
N GLY A 9 -16.24 -39.07 6.74
CA GLY A 9 -17.57 -38.51 6.58
C GLY A 9 -17.85 -37.51 7.70
N PHE A 10 -18.07 -36.25 7.31
CA PHE A 10 -18.44 -35.10 8.15
C PHE A 10 -17.32 -34.43 8.96
N LEU A 11 -16.50 -33.66 8.25
CA LEU A 11 -15.90 -32.43 8.77
C LEU A 11 -15.90 -31.37 7.65
N ILE A 12 -17.11 -31.05 7.16
CA ILE A 12 -17.36 -29.77 6.49
C ILE A 12 -17.82 -28.84 7.61
N PHE A 13 -16.87 -28.12 8.21
CA PHE A 13 -17.22 -26.89 8.91
C PHE A 13 -17.72 -25.90 7.84
N ALA A 14 -19.03 -25.91 7.61
CA ALA A 14 -19.67 -24.74 7.04
C ALA A 14 -19.58 -23.65 8.13
N ILE A 15 -18.55 -22.82 8.04
CA ILE A 15 -18.64 -21.48 8.60
C ILE A 15 -19.82 -20.85 7.86
N PHE A 16 -20.97 -20.76 8.52
CA PHE A 16 -22.05 -19.94 8.04
C PHE A 16 -21.52 -18.51 8.07
N CYS A 17 -21.05 -17.99 6.94
CA CYS A 17 -20.96 -16.56 6.75
C CYS A 17 -22.41 -16.05 6.85
N ASP A 18 -22.71 -15.23 7.86
CA ASP A 18 -23.96 -14.49 7.90
C ASP A 18 -23.98 -13.56 6.67
N GLU A 19 -24.77 -13.93 5.67
CA GLU A 19 -24.90 -13.17 4.45
C GLU A 19 -25.77 -11.93 4.70
N ASN A 20 -25.17 -10.74 4.58
CA ASN A 20 -25.87 -9.47 4.79
C ASN A 20 -26.99 -9.21 3.76
N PHE A 21 -26.88 -9.82 2.58
CA PHE A 21 -27.79 -9.56 1.46
C PHE A 21 -28.80 -10.68 1.25
N ASN A 22 -29.95 -10.33 0.68
CA ASN A 22 -30.97 -11.26 0.22
C ASN A 22 -30.59 -11.83 -1.15
N LEU A 23 -29.77 -12.89 -1.15
CA LEU A 23 -29.29 -13.51 -2.39
C LEU A 23 -30.36 -14.35 -3.11
N ASP A 24 -31.43 -14.76 -2.42
CA ASP A 24 -32.52 -15.55 -3.00
C ASP A 24 -33.40 -14.74 -3.96
N ASN A 25 -33.47 -13.42 -3.78
CA ASN A 25 -34.35 -12.53 -4.56
C ASN A 25 -33.62 -11.29 -5.11
N VAL A 26 -32.55 -11.54 -5.86
CA VAL A 26 -31.80 -10.52 -6.60
C VAL A 26 -32.52 -10.15 -7.89
N LEU A 27 -32.75 -8.86 -8.09
CA LEU A 27 -33.31 -8.36 -9.34
C LEU A 27 -32.21 -8.31 -10.41
N LYS A 28 -32.42 -9.07 -11.49
CA LYS A 28 -31.54 -9.08 -12.66
C LYS A 28 -32.18 -8.27 -13.79
N ILE A 29 -31.44 -7.30 -14.30
CA ILE A 29 -31.85 -6.40 -15.38
C ILE A 29 -30.93 -6.66 -16.60
N PRO A 30 -31.41 -7.36 -17.63
CA PRO A 30 -30.65 -7.63 -18.84
C PRO A 30 -30.78 -6.51 -19.89
N SER A 31 -29.79 -6.39 -20.77
CA SER A 31 -29.78 -5.55 -21.97
C SER A 31 -29.07 -6.27 -23.12
N ASP A 32 -29.06 -5.68 -24.32
CA ASP A 32 -28.36 -6.22 -25.49
C ASP A 32 -26.85 -6.31 -25.24
N GLU A 33 -26.29 -7.50 -25.48
CA GLU A 33 -24.86 -7.78 -25.37
C GLU A 33 -24.06 -6.90 -26.34
N GLY A 34 -22.90 -6.39 -25.89
CA GLY A 34 -22.02 -5.55 -26.71
C GLY A 34 -22.25 -4.03 -26.59
N SER A 35 -23.29 -3.59 -25.87
CA SER A 35 -23.48 -2.16 -25.53
C SER A 35 -22.61 -1.67 -24.36
N TYR A 36 -21.99 -2.61 -23.63
CA TYR A 36 -21.37 -2.40 -22.31
C TYR A 36 -22.37 -1.88 -21.26
N PHE A 37 -23.64 -2.26 -21.37
CA PHE A 37 -24.65 -1.98 -20.34
C PHE A 37 -24.20 -2.49 -18.96
N GLY A 38 -24.22 -1.63 -17.95
CA GLY A 38 -23.72 -1.92 -16.61
C GLY A 38 -22.25 -1.54 -16.40
N TYR A 39 -21.66 -0.73 -17.28
CA TYR A 39 -20.28 -0.25 -17.12
C TYR A 39 -20.14 0.73 -15.94
N SER A 40 -21.11 1.63 -15.78
CA SER A 40 -21.22 2.56 -14.66
C SER A 40 -22.66 2.53 -14.12
N LEU A 41 -22.83 2.75 -12.81
CA LEU A 41 -24.11 2.61 -12.13
C LEU A 41 -24.28 3.72 -11.09
N PHE A 42 -25.47 4.31 -11.06
CA PHE A 42 -25.80 5.33 -10.07
C PHE A 42 -27.23 5.12 -9.54
N LEU A 43 -27.35 4.87 -8.24
CA LEU A 43 -28.62 4.80 -7.54
C LEU A 43 -29.00 6.19 -7.03
N GLN A 44 -30.25 6.58 -7.27
CA GLN A 44 -30.75 7.89 -6.87
C GLN A 44 -32.16 7.80 -6.29
N ASN A 45 -32.38 8.55 -5.20
CA ASN A 45 -33.68 8.79 -4.59
C ASN A 45 -34.08 10.26 -4.83
N MET A 46 -35.13 10.47 -5.61
CA MET A 46 -35.64 11.81 -5.96
C MET A 46 -36.69 12.34 -4.96
N GLY A 47 -36.89 11.67 -3.82
CA GLY A 47 -37.94 11.94 -2.85
C GLY A 47 -39.28 11.29 -3.18
N TYR A 48 -39.66 11.22 -4.45
CA TYR A 48 -40.91 10.59 -4.91
C TYR A 48 -40.70 9.31 -5.74
N LYS A 49 -39.46 9.03 -6.17
CA LYS A 49 -39.10 7.86 -6.98
C LYS A 49 -37.65 7.45 -6.71
N ASN A 50 -37.42 6.14 -6.60
CA ASN A 50 -36.09 5.54 -6.68
C ASN A 50 -35.82 5.10 -8.12
N ARG A 51 -34.62 5.40 -8.62
CA ARG A 51 -34.19 4.99 -9.97
C ARG A 51 -32.74 4.52 -9.97
N LEU A 52 -32.44 3.64 -10.92
CA LEU A 52 -31.09 3.19 -11.23
C LEU A 52 -30.70 3.71 -12.61
N ILE A 53 -29.66 4.53 -12.69
CA ILE A 53 -29.12 5.02 -13.94
C ILE A 53 -27.94 4.12 -14.33
N VAL A 54 -28.00 3.58 -15.55
CA VAL A 54 -27.04 2.61 -16.07
C VAL A 54 -26.33 3.18 -17.29
N GLY A 55 -25.00 3.22 -17.20
CA GLY A 55 -24.13 3.56 -18.32
C GLY A 55 -23.93 2.39 -19.27
N ALA A 56 -23.95 2.68 -20.57
CA ALA A 56 -23.68 1.72 -21.64
C ALA A 56 -22.80 2.39 -22.72
N PRO A 57 -21.47 2.49 -22.49
CA PRO A 57 -20.56 3.35 -23.26
C PRO A 57 -20.51 3.12 -24.77
N LEU A 58 -20.91 1.95 -25.25
CA LEU A 58 -20.95 1.65 -26.69
C LEU A 58 -22.27 2.05 -27.36
N SER A 59 -23.22 2.60 -26.60
CA SER A 59 -24.50 3.15 -27.09
C SER A 59 -24.38 4.60 -27.60
N ASN A 60 -23.20 5.23 -27.47
CA ASN A 60 -22.81 6.57 -27.91
C ASN A 60 -23.56 7.78 -27.32
N LYS A 61 -24.89 7.73 -27.13
CA LYS A 61 -25.67 8.90 -26.73
C LYS A 61 -26.73 8.66 -25.66
N PHE A 62 -26.90 7.39 -25.28
CA PHE A 62 -27.91 6.97 -24.33
C PHE A 62 -27.29 6.58 -23.00
N VAL A 63 -27.96 6.98 -21.93
CA VAL A 63 -27.93 6.26 -20.66
C VAL A 63 -29.29 5.59 -20.46
N PHE A 64 -29.38 4.68 -19.50
CA PHE A 64 -30.60 3.92 -19.27
C PHE A 64 -31.13 4.21 -17.87
N GLU A 65 -32.41 4.52 -17.74
CA GLU A 65 -33.08 4.64 -16.45
C GLU A 65 -33.90 3.38 -16.20
N CYS A 66 -33.56 2.65 -15.14
CA CYS A 66 -34.19 1.41 -14.74
C CYS A 66 -34.92 1.59 -13.39
N ASP A 67 -35.98 0.81 -13.19
CA ASP A 67 -36.65 0.70 -11.89
C ASP A 67 -35.91 -0.33 -11.01
N PRO A 68 -35.26 0.11 -9.90
CA PRO A 68 -34.47 -0.79 -9.06
C PRO A 68 -35.31 -1.74 -8.21
N LEU A 69 -36.63 -1.50 -8.09
CA LEU A 69 -37.55 -2.39 -7.38
C LEU A 69 -38.18 -3.47 -8.28
N GLY A 70 -37.98 -3.37 -9.60
CA GLY A 70 -38.50 -4.33 -10.56
C GLY A 70 -40.03 -4.32 -10.68
N LEU A 71 -40.69 -3.24 -10.27
CA LEU A 71 -42.14 -3.06 -10.45
C LEU A 71 -42.47 -2.87 -11.94
N ASN A 72 -41.56 -2.23 -12.69
CA ASN A 72 -41.61 -2.09 -14.14
C ASN A 72 -40.42 -2.81 -14.80
N ALA A 73 -40.70 -3.84 -15.60
CA ALA A 73 -39.68 -4.74 -16.20
C ALA A 73 -38.87 -4.13 -17.37
N LYS A 74 -38.77 -2.80 -17.51
CA LYS A 74 -38.07 -2.15 -18.62
C LYS A 74 -37.29 -0.93 -18.17
N CYS A 75 -36.04 -0.84 -18.61
CA CYS A 75 -35.30 0.41 -18.57
C CYS A 75 -35.74 1.31 -19.73
N SER A 76 -35.92 2.61 -19.50
CA SER A 76 -36.06 3.61 -20.56
C SER A 76 -34.68 4.07 -21.04
N LYS A 77 -34.57 4.37 -22.33
CA LYS A 77 -33.38 5.03 -22.90
C LYS A 77 -33.55 6.53 -22.76
N GLU A 78 -32.56 7.19 -22.16
CA GLU A 78 -32.51 8.64 -22.04
C GLU A 78 -31.43 9.19 -23.00
N GLU A 79 -31.86 9.98 -23.98
CA GLU A 79 -30.97 10.61 -24.97
C GLU A 79 -30.44 11.94 -24.43
N LEU A 80 -29.19 11.93 -23.96
CA LEU A 80 -28.58 13.09 -23.33
C LEU A 80 -27.59 13.83 -24.25
N LEU A 81 -27.03 13.16 -25.26
CA LEU A 81 -26.21 13.79 -26.30
C LEU A 81 -26.98 13.89 -27.62
N ASP A 82 -27.14 15.11 -28.12
CA ASP A 82 -27.79 15.36 -29.41
C ASP A 82 -26.86 15.03 -30.58
N ASP A 83 -27.43 14.55 -31.70
CA ASP A 83 -26.66 14.21 -32.91
C ASP A 83 -25.87 15.40 -33.47
N SER A 84 -26.30 16.63 -33.21
CA SER A 84 -25.58 17.87 -33.59
C SER A 84 -24.30 18.09 -32.79
N VAL A 85 -24.23 17.58 -31.56
CA VAL A 85 -23.08 17.68 -30.65
C VAL A 85 -22.10 16.52 -30.85
N ILE A 86 -22.61 15.36 -31.28
CA ILE A 86 -21.79 14.18 -31.51
C ILE A 86 -21.00 14.33 -32.81
N LYS A 87 -19.68 14.52 -32.68
CA LYS A 87 -18.77 14.45 -33.83
C LYS A 87 -18.09 13.08 -33.82
N PHE A 88 -18.23 12.34 -34.92
CA PHE A 88 -17.58 11.04 -35.09
C PHE A 88 -16.33 11.16 -35.95
N ASN A 89 -15.29 10.42 -35.58
CA ASN A 89 -14.22 10.13 -36.51
C ASN A 89 -14.63 8.95 -37.41
N LYS A 90 -15.22 9.27 -38.58
CA LYS A 90 -15.62 8.26 -39.58
C LYS A 90 -14.47 7.35 -40.03
N ALA A 91 -13.21 7.80 -39.94
CA ALA A 91 -12.04 7.01 -40.33
C ALA A 91 -11.63 5.96 -39.29
N ALA A 92 -12.02 6.13 -38.02
CA ALA A 92 -11.55 5.27 -36.92
C ALA A 92 -12.61 4.26 -36.40
N ASN A 93 -13.87 4.36 -36.83
CA ASN A 93 -14.98 3.53 -36.34
C ASN A 93 -15.02 3.43 -34.79
N THR A 94 -14.80 4.57 -34.10
CA THR A 94 -14.67 4.63 -32.63
C THR A 94 -15.89 5.26 -31.97
N THR A 95 -16.29 4.72 -30.82
CA THR A 95 -17.35 5.26 -29.96
C THR A 95 -16.82 6.41 -29.09
N ASN A 96 -17.70 7.35 -28.71
CA ASN A 96 -17.36 8.47 -27.81
C ASN A 96 -17.29 8.04 -26.32
N PHE A 97 -17.73 6.81 -26.03
CA PHE A 97 -17.74 6.19 -24.70
C PHE A 97 -18.66 6.91 -23.68
N PHE A 98 -19.76 7.50 -24.14
CA PHE A 98 -20.73 8.20 -23.31
C PHE A 98 -21.42 7.31 -22.28
N GLY A 99 -21.47 7.74 -21.01
CA GLY A 99 -22.00 6.93 -19.92
C GLY A 99 -20.94 6.05 -19.26
N SER A 100 -19.65 6.28 -19.52
CA SER A 100 -18.57 5.53 -18.85
C SER A 100 -18.38 5.89 -17.39
N VAL A 101 -18.83 7.06 -16.99
CA VAL A 101 -18.84 7.55 -15.61
C VAL A 101 -20.15 8.29 -15.37
N ILE A 102 -20.74 8.07 -14.20
CA ILE A 102 -21.96 8.71 -13.73
C ILE A 102 -21.78 9.04 -12.25
N ASP A 103 -22.10 10.27 -11.87
CA ASP A 103 -22.14 10.70 -10.47
C ASP A 103 -23.20 11.80 -10.29
N GLY A 104 -23.58 12.14 -9.07
CA GLY A 104 -24.57 13.17 -8.83
C GLY A 104 -25.14 13.20 -7.41
N GLU A 105 -26.30 13.82 -7.28
CA GLU A 105 -27.02 13.88 -6.00
C GLU A 105 -27.72 12.55 -5.72
N VAL A 106 -27.25 11.81 -4.72
CA VAL A 106 -27.92 10.57 -4.28
C VAL A 106 -29.35 10.85 -3.80
N HIS A 107 -29.53 11.95 -3.07
CA HIS A 107 -30.85 12.48 -2.67
C HIS A 107 -31.10 13.81 -3.37
N GLY A 108 -31.72 13.76 -4.55
CA GLY A 108 -31.89 14.93 -5.41
C GLY A 108 -32.23 14.55 -6.84
N SER A 109 -31.97 15.46 -7.76
CA SER A 109 -32.34 15.32 -9.18
C SER A 109 -31.18 15.51 -10.15
N THR A 110 -30.07 16.07 -9.69
CA THR A 110 -28.91 16.40 -10.53
C THR A 110 -28.06 15.16 -10.77
N VAL A 111 -27.72 14.91 -12.04
CA VAL A 111 -26.84 13.82 -12.46
C VAL A 111 -25.85 14.35 -13.49
N VAL A 112 -24.62 13.87 -13.42
CA VAL A 112 -23.54 14.19 -14.35
C VAL A 112 -23.03 12.92 -14.99
N THR A 113 -22.87 12.91 -16.30
CA THR A 113 -22.25 11.81 -17.03
C THR A 113 -21.41 12.31 -18.20
N CYS A 114 -20.39 11.55 -18.60
CA CYS A 114 -19.42 12.01 -19.58
C CYS A 114 -19.16 11.00 -20.71
N ALA A 115 -18.60 11.52 -21.79
CA ALA A 115 -18.02 10.81 -22.92
C ALA A 115 -16.55 11.22 -23.07
N PRO A 116 -15.61 10.56 -22.37
CA PRO A 116 -14.20 10.95 -22.38
C PRO A 116 -13.54 10.79 -23.76
N ARG A 117 -14.12 9.99 -24.66
CA ARG A 117 -13.61 9.81 -26.03
C ARG A 117 -14.35 10.66 -27.07
N HIS A 118 -15.19 11.61 -26.63
CA HIS A 118 -15.83 12.57 -27.54
C HIS A 118 -14.80 13.42 -28.27
N VAL A 119 -15.03 13.60 -29.57
CA VAL A 119 -14.12 14.26 -30.50
C VAL A 119 -14.61 15.68 -30.79
N ALA A 120 -13.77 16.70 -30.60
CA ALA A 120 -14.16 18.10 -30.85
C ALA A 120 -13.81 18.59 -32.27
N SER A 121 -12.73 18.06 -32.86
CA SER A 121 -12.24 18.29 -34.23
C SER A 121 -11.64 16.98 -34.75
N SER A 122 -11.36 16.84 -36.05
CA SER A 122 -10.74 15.64 -36.62
C SER A 122 -9.54 15.20 -35.76
N PHE A 123 -9.68 14.05 -35.08
CA PHE A 123 -8.66 13.38 -34.23
C PHE A 123 -8.49 13.81 -32.75
N HIS A 124 -9.10 14.89 -32.24
CA HIS A 124 -8.87 15.35 -30.84
C HIS A 124 -9.93 14.82 -29.86
N THR A 125 -9.57 13.87 -28.98
CA THR A 125 -10.44 13.33 -27.91
C THR A 125 -10.45 14.23 -26.67
N ARG A 126 -11.16 15.36 -26.76
CA ARG A 126 -11.25 16.34 -25.66
C ARG A 126 -12.12 15.85 -24.50
N GLY A 127 -13.15 15.08 -24.81
CA GLY A 127 -14.18 14.68 -23.86
C GLY A 127 -15.27 15.75 -23.70
N ILE A 128 -16.44 15.32 -23.26
CA ILE A 128 -17.60 16.17 -22.98
C ILE A 128 -18.39 15.56 -21.81
N CYS A 129 -19.00 16.41 -20.98
CA CYS A 129 -19.91 15.97 -19.94
C CYS A 129 -21.29 16.60 -20.11
N VAL A 130 -22.32 15.93 -19.61
CA VAL A 130 -23.70 16.39 -19.55
C VAL A 130 -24.12 16.44 -18.10
N VAL A 131 -24.48 17.63 -17.63
CA VAL A 131 -25.21 17.82 -16.37
C VAL A 131 -26.67 17.87 -16.74
N TYR A 132 -27.50 17.03 -16.14
CA TYR A 132 -28.93 17.04 -16.41
C TYR A 132 -29.74 16.90 -15.13
N ASN A 133 -30.90 17.53 -15.16
CA ASN A 133 -31.91 17.48 -14.12
C ASN A 133 -33.26 17.20 -14.80
N THR A 134 -34.08 16.34 -14.19
CA THR A 134 -35.44 16.03 -14.67
C THR A 134 -36.35 17.26 -14.78
N ILE A 135 -36.06 18.34 -14.04
CA ILE A 135 -36.83 19.59 -14.02
C ILE A 135 -36.11 20.71 -14.80
N GLY A 136 -34.78 20.78 -14.70
CA GLY A 136 -33.97 21.90 -15.20
C GLY A 136 -33.42 21.75 -16.63
N GLY A 137 -33.66 20.61 -17.29
CA GLY A 137 -33.09 20.31 -18.61
C GLY A 137 -31.66 19.79 -18.55
N LYS A 138 -30.98 19.79 -19.70
CA LYS A 138 -29.60 19.30 -19.86
C LYS A 138 -28.65 20.43 -20.27
N GLN A 139 -27.43 20.37 -19.76
CA GLN A 139 -26.37 21.33 -20.04
C GLN A 139 -25.07 20.60 -20.39
N TYR A 140 -24.41 21.07 -21.44
CA TYR A 140 -23.13 20.54 -21.91
C TYR A 140 -21.97 21.25 -21.22
N LEU A 141 -21.04 20.47 -20.68
CA LEU A 141 -19.74 20.93 -20.20
C LEU A 141 -18.69 20.57 -21.24
N THR A 142 -18.14 21.59 -21.89
CA THR A 142 -17.06 21.45 -22.87
C THR A 142 -15.73 21.90 -22.29
N PHE A 143 -14.64 21.33 -22.80
CA PHE A 143 -13.29 21.53 -22.28
C PHE A 143 -12.38 22.07 -23.39
N GLU A 144 -12.56 23.35 -23.72
CA GLU A 144 -11.76 24.05 -24.72
C GLU A 144 -10.54 24.68 -24.04
N ASP A 145 -9.39 23.99 -24.04
CA ASP A 145 -8.09 24.58 -23.66
C ASP A 145 -7.19 24.55 -24.90
N ASP A 146 -7.28 25.60 -25.72
CA ASP A 146 -6.67 25.73 -27.06
C ASP A 146 -5.24 26.29 -27.04
N ARG A 147 -4.44 25.96 -26.02
CA ARG A 147 -3.03 26.38 -26.01
C ARG A 147 -2.21 25.51 -26.97
N ALA A 148 -1.88 26.07 -28.12
CA ALA A 148 -0.76 25.62 -28.94
C ALA A 148 0.53 25.99 -28.22
N ILE A 149 1.27 24.99 -27.74
CA ILE A 149 2.61 25.19 -27.20
C ILE A 149 3.58 24.93 -28.35
N LEU A 150 4.29 25.98 -28.77
CA LEU A 150 5.36 25.88 -29.76
C LEU A 150 6.58 25.22 -29.10
N SER A 151 7.04 24.08 -29.62
CA SER A 151 8.32 23.51 -29.20
C SER A 151 9.49 24.28 -29.82
N GLN A 152 10.64 24.28 -29.13
CA GLN A 152 11.91 24.83 -29.65
C GLN A 152 12.39 24.19 -30.97
N HIS A 153 11.70 23.15 -31.48
CA HIS A 153 12.04 22.43 -32.71
C HIS A 153 10.98 22.59 -33.82
N GLY A 154 10.10 23.60 -33.72
CA GLY A 154 9.11 23.89 -34.78
C GLY A 154 7.94 22.92 -34.87
N LYS A 155 7.70 22.08 -33.84
CA LYS A 155 6.51 21.22 -33.74
C LYS A 155 5.50 21.84 -32.79
N SER A 156 4.27 22.03 -33.28
CA SER A 156 3.14 22.48 -32.46
C SER A 156 2.50 21.31 -31.72
N TYR A 157 2.37 21.40 -30.40
CA TYR A 157 1.62 20.45 -29.59
C TYR A 157 0.41 21.15 -28.94
N TYR A 158 -0.74 20.46 -28.89
CA TYR A 158 -1.99 20.99 -28.36
C TYR A 158 -2.28 20.33 -27.01
N ALA A 159 -2.07 21.05 -25.90
CA ALA A 159 -2.18 20.48 -24.55
C ALA A 159 -3.58 19.90 -24.24
N GLY A 160 -4.65 20.54 -24.73
CA GLY A 160 -6.03 20.09 -24.51
C GLY A 160 -6.57 19.09 -25.55
N ALA A 161 -5.83 18.76 -26.62
CA ALA A 161 -6.38 17.97 -27.72
C ALA A 161 -6.83 16.55 -27.32
N PHE A 162 -6.12 15.94 -26.37
CA PHE A 162 -6.37 14.58 -25.92
C PHE A 162 -6.75 14.53 -24.44
N SER A 163 -7.34 15.60 -23.89
CA SER A 163 -7.61 15.72 -22.45
C SER A 163 -8.46 14.58 -21.87
N GLN A 164 -9.33 13.98 -22.68
CA GLN A 164 -10.27 12.94 -22.26
C GLN A 164 -11.06 13.34 -21.01
N ALA A 165 -11.55 14.58 -20.97
CA ALA A 165 -12.23 15.14 -19.82
C ALA A 165 -13.49 14.35 -19.50
N GLY A 166 -13.70 14.12 -18.20
CA GLY A 166 -14.75 13.23 -17.72
C GLY A 166 -14.35 11.77 -17.77
N PHE A 167 -13.04 11.47 -17.68
CA PHE A 167 -12.56 10.10 -17.48
C PHE A 167 -12.95 9.60 -16.09
N SER A 168 -12.85 10.49 -15.09
CA SER A 168 -13.34 10.29 -13.72
C SER A 168 -14.11 11.52 -13.25
N LEU A 169 -15.08 11.30 -12.36
CA LEU A 169 -15.93 12.34 -11.76
C LEU A 169 -16.01 12.13 -10.24
N ASN A 170 -16.16 13.24 -9.52
CA ASN A 170 -16.61 13.22 -8.13
C ASN A 170 -17.50 14.44 -7.88
N TYR A 171 -18.80 14.19 -7.69
CA TYR A 171 -19.80 15.20 -7.35
C TYR A 171 -19.83 15.42 -5.83
N MET A 172 -19.82 16.68 -5.41
CA MET A 172 -19.88 17.05 -4.00
C MET A 172 -21.20 17.76 -3.68
N LYS A 173 -21.82 17.38 -2.57
CA LYS A 173 -23.02 18.06 -2.06
C LYS A 173 -22.69 19.54 -1.79
N GLY A 174 -23.47 20.45 -2.38
CA GLY A 174 -23.21 21.89 -2.28
C GLY A 174 -22.36 22.48 -3.41
N GLU A 175 -22.37 21.87 -4.60
CA GLU A 175 -22.17 22.50 -5.93
C GLU A 175 -20.83 22.26 -6.64
N ASP A 176 -19.80 21.71 -5.98
CA ASP A 176 -18.53 21.46 -6.67
C ASP A 176 -18.53 20.10 -7.40
N LEU A 177 -17.93 20.06 -8.58
CA LEU A 177 -17.71 18.87 -9.41
C LEU A 177 -16.23 18.77 -9.78
N LEU A 178 -15.59 17.66 -9.41
CA LEU A 178 -14.25 17.32 -9.89
C LEU A 178 -14.34 16.58 -11.22
N VAL A 179 -13.49 16.96 -12.16
CA VAL A 179 -13.36 16.32 -13.46
C VAL A 179 -11.91 15.95 -13.71
N GLY A 180 -11.66 14.65 -13.89
CA GLY A 180 -10.36 14.10 -14.26
C GLY A 180 -10.11 14.16 -15.77
N MET A 181 -8.91 14.56 -16.16
CA MET A 181 -8.48 14.78 -17.54
C MET A 181 -7.09 14.15 -17.78
N PRO A 182 -6.95 12.81 -17.74
CA PRO A 182 -5.64 12.14 -17.71
C PRO A 182 -4.79 12.33 -18.97
N GLY A 183 -5.40 12.57 -20.13
CA GLY A 183 -4.67 12.78 -21.39
C GLY A 183 -4.25 14.23 -21.65
N PHE A 184 -4.48 15.13 -20.70
CA PHE A 184 -4.09 16.53 -20.82
C PHE A 184 -2.56 16.69 -20.82
N ASP A 185 -2.05 17.58 -21.68
CA ASP A 185 -0.64 17.97 -21.81
C ASP A 185 0.31 16.76 -21.93
N ASN A 186 0.18 16.05 -23.05
CA ASN A 186 0.94 14.83 -23.33
C ASN A 186 0.85 13.80 -22.19
N ASN A 187 -0.38 13.52 -21.74
CA ASN A 187 -0.68 12.53 -20.69
C ASN A 187 -0.14 12.86 -19.29
N LEU A 188 0.32 14.09 -19.03
CA LEU A 188 0.61 14.55 -17.67
C LEU A 188 -0.64 14.46 -16.79
N GLY A 189 -1.79 14.80 -17.38
CA GLY A 189 -3.08 14.80 -16.72
C GLY A 189 -3.38 16.10 -15.97
N LYS A 190 -4.68 16.34 -15.72
CA LYS A 190 -5.20 17.56 -15.10
C LYS A 190 -6.48 17.26 -14.33
N ILE A 191 -6.76 18.08 -13.31
CA ILE A 191 -8.02 18.04 -12.56
C ILE A 191 -8.65 19.42 -12.65
N ARG A 192 -9.93 19.46 -13.01
CA ARG A 192 -10.73 20.68 -13.04
C ARG A 192 -11.80 20.61 -11.96
N ILE A 193 -11.92 21.68 -11.18
CA ILE A 193 -12.94 21.86 -10.15
C ILE A 193 -13.94 22.87 -10.70
N LEU A 194 -15.20 22.47 -10.80
CA LEU A 194 -16.29 23.26 -11.37
C LEU A 194 -17.33 23.50 -10.30
N ASN A 195 -17.67 24.76 -10.03
CA ASN A 195 -18.85 25.07 -9.24
C ASN A 195 -20.06 25.13 -10.18
N LEU A 196 -21.02 24.23 -10.01
CA LEU A 196 -22.14 24.05 -10.92
C LEU A 196 -23.22 25.15 -10.83
N ASN A 197 -23.22 25.98 -9.77
CA ASN A 197 -24.18 27.07 -9.66
C ASN A 197 -23.68 28.37 -10.26
N THR A 198 -22.40 28.69 -10.03
CA THR A 198 -21.75 29.87 -10.59
C THR A 198 -21.14 29.60 -11.97
N PHE A 199 -20.97 28.33 -12.33
CA PHE A 199 -20.16 27.87 -13.46
C PHE A 199 -18.72 28.40 -13.43
N SER A 200 -18.24 28.78 -12.25
CA SER A 200 -16.85 29.19 -12.03
C SER A 200 -15.92 27.98 -11.98
N THR A 201 -14.67 28.18 -12.38
CA THR A 201 -13.71 27.09 -12.56
C THR A 201 -12.39 27.40 -11.86
N TYR A 202 -11.88 26.44 -11.09
CA TYR A 202 -10.52 26.43 -10.56
C TYR A 202 -9.77 25.22 -11.11
N GLU A 203 -8.47 25.39 -11.40
CA GLU A 203 -7.67 24.36 -12.06
C GLU A 203 -6.41 24.02 -11.27
N ARG A 204 -6.18 22.73 -11.02
CA ARG A 204 -4.88 22.24 -10.56
C ARG A 204 -4.09 21.67 -11.73
N LYS A 205 -2.83 22.10 -11.85
CA LYS A 205 -1.88 21.58 -12.85
C LYS A 205 -0.74 20.85 -12.15
N ASN A 206 -0.21 19.82 -12.78
CA ASN A 206 1.16 19.40 -12.48
C ASN A 206 2.10 20.51 -12.98
N HIS A 207 2.95 21.06 -12.12
CA HIS A 207 3.83 22.19 -12.43
C HIS A 207 5.10 21.79 -13.20
N LEU A 208 5.13 20.61 -13.80
CA LEU A 208 6.29 20.12 -14.55
C LEU A 208 6.31 20.71 -15.95
N SER A 209 7.50 21.06 -16.43
CA SER A 209 7.67 21.64 -17.76
C SER A 209 7.31 20.63 -18.86
N PRO A 210 6.66 21.04 -19.96
CA PRO A 210 6.27 20.16 -21.07
C PRO A 210 7.43 19.41 -21.76
N LEU A 211 8.68 19.76 -21.44
CA LEU A 211 9.89 19.14 -21.98
C LEU A 211 10.33 17.86 -21.25
N GLU A 212 9.77 17.55 -20.07
CA GLU A 212 10.03 16.26 -19.42
C GLU A 212 9.03 15.22 -19.98
N ASN A 213 9.54 14.17 -20.63
CA ASN A 213 8.77 13.03 -21.16
C ASN A 213 7.95 12.33 -20.07
N SER A 214 6.78 12.85 -19.71
CA SER A 214 6.07 12.39 -18.51
C SER A 214 4.62 12.03 -18.81
N ASP A 215 4.34 10.73 -18.84
CA ASP A 215 3.00 10.15 -18.99
C ASP A 215 2.44 9.70 -17.62
N PHE A 216 1.88 10.59 -16.80
CA PHE A 216 1.45 10.25 -15.44
C PHE A 216 -0.02 9.84 -15.30
N TYR A 217 -0.88 10.34 -16.19
CA TYR A 217 -2.34 10.21 -16.12
C TYR A 217 -2.94 10.78 -14.83
N LEU A 218 -2.51 11.96 -14.39
CA LEU A 218 -3.18 12.63 -13.26
C LEU A 218 -4.68 12.84 -13.53
N GLY A 219 -5.51 12.42 -12.58
CA GLY A 219 -6.97 12.45 -12.72
C GLY A 219 -7.54 11.20 -13.39
N TYR A 220 -6.75 10.13 -13.51
CA TYR A 220 -7.27 8.80 -13.89
C TYR A 220 -8.38 8.35 -12.94
N SER A 221 -8.19 8.59 -11.65
CA SER A 221 -9.20 8.47 -10.60
C SER A 221 -9.16 9.72 -9.74
N ILE A 222 -10.30 10.10 -9.17
CA ILE A 222 -10.42 11.27 -8.29
C ILE A 222 -11.39 10.97 -7.16
N SER A 223 -11.19 11.61 -6.01
CA SER A 223 -12.11 11.57 -4.88
C SER A 223 -11.90 12.81 -4.00
N SER A 224 -12.75 12.96 -2.98
CA SER A 224 -12.62 14.00 -1.98
C SER A 224 -13.10 13.50 -0.61
N GLY A 225 -12.58 14.11 0.45
CA GLY A 225 -12.97 13.79 1.83
C GLY A 225 -12.44 14.78 2.86
N TYR A 226 -12.70 14.50 4.12
CA TYR A 226 -12.42 15.32 5.29
C TYR A 226 -11.48 14.57 6.23
N PHE A 227 -10.22 15.00 6.28
CA PHE A 227 -9.17 14.34 7.07
C PHE A 227 -8.73 15.18 8.28
N ALA A 228 -8.81 16.52 8.21
CA ALA A 228 -8.45 17.41 9.32
C ALA A 228 -9.37 18.62 9.41
N ASN A 229 -9.78 19.00 10.63
CA ASN A 229 -10.51 20.24 10.95
C ASN A 229 -11.82 20.50 10.17
N GLY A 230 -12.51 19.45 9.71
CA GLY A 230 -13.74 19.58 8.90
C GLY A 230 -13.50 20.14 7.50
N GLU A 231 -12.26 20.07 7.05
CA GLU A 231 -11.73 20.85 5.94
C GLU A 231 -11.48 19.91 4.75
N ARG A 232 -12.10 20.18 3.59
CA ARG A 232 -12.12 19.24 2.45
C ARG A 232 -10.78 19.16 1.73
N TRP A 233 -10.31 17.95 1.45
CA TRP A 233 -9.14 17.65 0.63
C TRP A 233 -9.56 16.91 -0.65
N TYR A 234 -8.81 17.13 -1.71
CA TYR A 234 -8.96 16.47 -3.00
C TYR A 234 -7.87 15.43 -3.18
N ILE A 235 -8.25 14.28 -3.74
CA ILE A 235 -7.33 13.18 -3.98
C ILE A 235 -7.42 12.79 -5.45
N ALA A 236 -6.27 12.55 -6.08
CA ALA A 236 -6.23 12.11 -7.46
C ALA A 236 -5.14 11.07 -7.70
N GLY A 237 -5.50 10.04 -8.44
CA GLY A 237 -4.59 9.01 -8.90
C GLY A 237 -3.82 9.44 -10.15
N GLN A 238 -2.55 9.06 -10.18
CA GLN A 238 -1.69 9.10 -11.35
C GLN A 238 -0.97 7.74 -11.47
N PRO A 239 -1.65 6.70 -11.98
CA PRO A 239 -1.18 5.32 -11.90
C PRO A 239 0.08 5.02 -12.71
N ARG A 240 0.52 5.95 -13.57
CA ARG A 240 1.80 5.88 -14.29
C ARG A 240 2.87 6.81 -13.72
N GLY A 241 2.54 7.60 -12.69
CA GLY A 241 3.48 8.42 -11.95
C GLY A 241 4.51 7.58 -11.17
N ASN A 242 5.53 8.25 -10.63
CA ASN A 242 6.61 7.62 -9.86
C ASN A 242 7.25 6.41 -10.58
N PHE A 243 7.80 6.64 -11.77
CA PHE A 243 8.46 5.60 -12.58
C PHE A 243 7.58 4.36 -12.87
N LEU A 244 6.28 4.58 -13.14
CA LEU A 244 5.27 3.53 -13.36
C LEU A 244 4.95 2.66 -12.13
N ASN A 245 5.46 2.97 -10.94
CA ASN A 245 4.99 2.32 -9.73
C ASN A 245 3.55 2.74 -9.40
N GLY A 246 3.17 3.96 -9.79
CA GLY A 246 1.88 4.55 -9.48
C GLY A 246 1.92 5.38 -8.20
N GLN A 247 1.14 6.45 -8.20
CA GLN A 247 1.14 7.44 -7.12
C GLN A 247 -0.24 8.10 -7.01
N VAL A 248 -0.56 8.59 -5.81
CA VAL A 248 -1.74 9.39 -5.50
C VAL A 248 -1.30 10.74 -4.96
N VAL A 249 -1.95 11.80 -5.41
CA VAL A 249 -1.72 13.18 -5.00
C VAL A 249 -2.87 13.63 -4.11
N ILE A 250 -2.55 14.16 -2.93
CA ILE A 250 -3.52 14.74 -1.99
C ILE A 250 -3.26 16.25 -1.93
N PHE A 251 -4.29 17.06 -2.16
CA PHE A 251 -4.14 18.49 -2.31
C PHE A 251 -5.39 19.28 -1.90
N ARG A 252 -5.20 20.57 -1.66
CA ARG A 252 -6.26 21.58 -1.65
C ARG A 252 -5.87 22.71 -2.60
N ASP A 253 -5.37 23.82 -2.07
CA ASP A 253 -4.76 24.89 -2.86
C ASP A 253 -3.32 24.54 -3.22
N ASN A 254 -2.63 23.84 -2.31
CA ASN A 254 -1.30 23.28 -2.47
C ASN A 254 -1.33 21.76 -2.29
N ILE A 255 -0.25 21.10 -2.73
CA ILE A 255 -0.07 19.68 -2.45
C ILE A 255 0.19 19.50 -0.96
N ILE A 256 -0.56 18.58 -0.36
CA ILE A 256 -0.47 18.20 1.04
C ILE A 256 0.45 17.00 1.17
N ASN A 257 0.22 15.98 0.34
CA ASN A 257 0.99 14.73 0.41
C ASN A 257 0.97 13.96 -0.92
N TYR A 258 1.92 13.04 -1.06
CA TYR A 258 1.93 12.02 -2.09
C TYR A 258 1.98 10.63 -1.45
N LEU A 259 1.11 9.73 -1.89
CA LEU A 259 1.18 8.31 -1.54
C LEU A 259 1.72 7.54 -2.74
N LYS A 260 2.73 6.70 -2.52
CA LYS A 260 3.45 5.99 -3.59
C LYS A 260 3.34 4.48 -3.37
N SER A 261 3.41 3.74 -4.47
CA SER A 261 3.68 2.31 -4.44
C SER A 261 5.16 2.05 -4.68
N ASP A 262 5.65 0.95 -4.13
CA ASP A 262 7.00 0.42 -4.39
C ASP A 262 6.98 -0.64 -5.50
N GLU A 263 5.79 -0.99 -6.01
CA GLU A 263 5.62 -2.03 -7.01
C GLU A 263 5.44 -1.44 -8.41
N PHE A 264 6.46 -1.64 -9.25
CA PHE A 264 6.46 -1.28 -10.66
C PHE A 264 5.29 -1.92 -11.42
N GLY A 265 4.56 -1.11 -12.18
CA GLY A 265 3.46 -1.58 -13.02
C GLY A 265 2.20 -2.00 -12.25
N SER A 266 2.17 -1.84 -10.93
CA SER A 266 1.00 -2.19 -10.09
C SER A 266 -0.25 -1.36 -10.41
N TYR A 267 -0.06 -0.24 -11.10
CA TYR A 267 -1.11 0.71 -11.47
C TYR A 267 -1.76 1.33 -10.23
N PHE A 268 -0.98 1.54 -9.17
CA PHE A 268 -1.43 2.12 -7.91
C PHE A 268 -2.00 3.53 -8.11
N GLY A 269 -3.23 3.76 -7.62
CA GLY A 269 -4.00 4.98 -7.90
C GLY A 269 -4.98 4.82 -9.06
N ALA A 270 -5.20 3.61 -9.58
CA ALA A 270 -6.19 3.36 -10.63
C ALA A 270 -7.64 3.60 -10.17
N SER A 271 -7.91 3.39 -8.88
CA SER A 271 -9.21 3.59 -8.25
C SER A 271 -9.01 4.16 -6.85
N LEU A 272 -9.96 4.98 -6.42
CA LEU A 272 -9.93 5.67 -5.13
C LEU A 272 -11.31 5.54 -4.47
N LEU A 273 -11.32 5.34 -3.16
CA LEU A 273 -12.50 5.43 -2.32
C LEU A 273 -12.13 6.14 -1.02
N VAL A 274 -13.02 7.00 -0.54
CA VAL A 274 -12.82 7.81 0.66
C VAL A 274 -14.07 7.70 1.51
N ASP A 275 -13.99 7.15 2.72
CA ASP A 275 -15.14 6.98 3.62
C ASP A 275 -14.67 6.72 5.06
N ASP A 276 -15.44 7.12 6.06
CA ASP A 276 -15.14 6.86 7.47
C ASP A 276 -15.59 5.44 7.86
N VAL A 277 -14.72 4.46 7.61
CA VAL A 277 -14.99 3.04 7.93
C VAL A 277 -14.58 2.68 9.36
N THR A 278 -13.85 3.57 10.03
CA THR A 278 -13.40 3.38 11.42
C THR A 278 -14.25 4.11 12.46
N ASN A 279 -15.24 4.89 12.01
CA ASN A 279 -16.15 5.71 12.79
C ASN A 279 -15.40 6.60 13.81
N ASP A 280 -14.36 7.29 13.34
CA ASP A 280 -13.62 8.27 14.12
C ASP A 280 -13.84 9.72 13.66
N GLN A 281 -14.83 9.93 12.79
CA GLN A 281 -15.23 11.21 12.18
C GLN A 281 -14.19 11.78 11.21
N LEU A 282 -13.19 10.99 10.82
CA LEU A 282 -12.22 11.32 9.80
C LEU A 282 -12.40 10.33 8.65
N ASP A 283 -12.39 10.82 7.42
CA ASP A 283 -12.46 9.92 6.29
C ASP A 283 -11.18 9.08 6.19
N ASP A 284 -11.33 7.80 5.85
CA ASP A 284 -10.22 6.91 5.52
C ASP A 284 -10.02 6.85 4.00
N LEU A 285 -8.80 6.59 3.55
CA LEU A 285 -8.46 6.54 2.12
C LEU A 285 -8.13 5.12 1.65
N PHE A 286 -8.72 4.72 0.54
CA PHE A 286 -8.48 3.45 -0.15
C PHE A 286 -7.90 3.70 -1.53
N VAL A 287 -6.80 3.01 -1.83
CA VAL A 287 -6.11 3.14 -3.12
C VAL A 287 -5.97 1.77 -3.78
N GLY A 288 -6.56 1.61 -4.96
CA GLY A 288 -6.46 0.38 -5.74
C GLY A 288 -5.19 0.31 -6.59
N ALA A 289 -4.62 -0.89 -6.64
CA ALA A 289 -3.50 -1.28 -7.50
C ALA A 289 -3.86 -2.61 -8.21
N PRO A 290 -4.77 -2.57 -9.20
CA PRO A 290 -5.36 -3.77 -9.81
C PRO A 290 -4.38 -4.61 -10.63
N SER A 291 -3.22 -4.07 -11.00
CA SER A 291 -2.17 -4.82 -11.72
C SER A 291 -1.04 -5.29 -10.78
N SER A 292 -1.24 -5.18 -9.47
CA SER A 292 -0.31 -5.71 -8.47
C SER A 292 -0.22 -7.23 -8.53
N SER A 293 0.98 -7.73 -8.29
CA SER A 293 1.36 -9.13 -8.22
C SER A 293 1.62 -9.54 -6.77
N MET A 294 1.29 -10.78 -6.45
CA MET A 294 1.59 -11.37 -5.15
C MET A 294 2.13 -12.78 -5.36
N GLU A 295 3.37 -13.01 -4.88
CA GLU A 295 4.09 -14.26 -5.06
C GLU A 295 4.15 -14.68 -6.55
N ASN A 296 3.44 -15.75 -6.93
CA ASN A 296 3.40 -16.29 -8.29
C ASN A 296 2.15 -15.85 -9.08
N ASN A 297 1.32 -14.94 -8.55
CA ASN A 297 0.12 -14.47 -9.22
C ASN A 297 0.35 -13.08 -9.84
N TYR A 298 0.22 -12.98 -11.17
CA TYR A 298 0.29 -11.71 -11.90
C TYR A 298 -1.08 -11.03 -11.93
N ASP A 299 -1.15 -9.70 -11.88
CA ASP A 299 -2.43 -8.95 -11.96
C ASP A 299 -3.52 -9.45 -10.98
N GLN A 300 -3.12 -9.94 -9.80
CA GLN A 300 -4.07 -10.34 -8.77
C GLN A 300 -4.79 -9.12 -8.21
N GLY A 301 -4.04 -8.03 -8.04
CA GLY A 301 -4.51 -6.76 -7.53
C GLY A 301 -4.61 -6.69 -6.01
N HIS A 302 -4.41 -5.50 -5.45
CA HIS A 302 -4.66 -5.21 -4.04
C HIS A 302 -5.27 -3.83 -3.85
N VAL A 303 -5.81 -3.56 -2.67
CA VAL A 303 -6.23 -2.23 -2.23
C VAL A 303 -5.46 -1.87 -0.97
N SER A 304 -4.84 -0.69 -0.94
CA SER A 304 -4.18 -0.16 0.26
C SER A 304 -5.17 0.70 1.04
N PHE A 305 -5.41 0.34 2.30
CA PHE A 305 -6.20 1.10 3.26
C PHE A 305 -5.30 1.99 4.11
N TYR A 306 -5.56 3.30 4.08
CA TYR A 306 -4.84 4.33 4.81
C TYR A 306 -5.77 4.99 5.82
N LYS A 307 -5.49 4.77 7.11
CA LYS A 307 -6.12 5.50 8.20
C LYS A 307 -5.35 6.79 8.47
N PHE A 308 -6.05 7.89 8.64
CA PHE A 308 -5.46 9.19 8.92
C PHE A 308 -5.27 9.42 10.43
N ASP A 309 -4.13 9.98 10.82
CA ASP A 309 -3.84 10.40 12.20
C ASP A 309 -3.89 11.92 12.30
N LEU A 310 -4.97 12.43 12.90
CA LEU A 310 -5.16 13.87 13.10
C LEU A 310 -4.08 14.50 14.00
N VAL A 311 -3.59 13.78 15.00
CA VAL A 311 -2.66 14.32 16.02
C VAL A 311 -1.32 14.68 15.39
N ASN A 312 -0.88 13.83 14.47
CA ASN A 312 0.43 13.95 13.84
C ASN A 312 0.35 14.37 12.37
N ASN A 313 -0.86 14.56 11.83
CA ASN A 313 -1.14 14.99 10.47
C ASN A 313 -0.48 14.11 9.39
N PHE A 314 -0.57 12.79 9.53
CA PHE A 314 -0.01 11.82 8.57
C PHE A 314 -0.90 10.58 8.42
N PHE A 315 -0.70 9.81 7.36
CA PHE A 315 -1.36 8.50 7.17
C PHE A 315 -0.51 7.38 7.74
N TYR A 316 -1.10 6.48 8.54
CA TYR A 316 -0.40 5.28 8.99
C TYR A 316 0.07 4.41 7.80
N ALA A 317 1.05 3.54 8.07
CA ALA A 317 1.44 2.52 7.10
C ALA A 317 0.20 1.73 6.63
N PRO A 318 0.00 1.56 5.32
CA PRO A 318 -1.25 1.03 4.81
C PRO A 318 -1.41 -0.46 5.13
N ILE A 319 -2.65 -0.86 5.39
CA ILE A 319 -3.03 -2.27 5.42
C ILE A 319 -3.45 -2.67 4.00
N LYS A 320 -2.80 -3.71 3.44
CA LYS A 320 -3.16 -4.24 2.12
C LYS A 320 -4.32 -5.23 2.23
N LEU A 321 -5.36 -4.98 1.45
CA LEU A 321 -6.55 -5.82 1.32
C LEU A 321 -6.47 -6.63 0.02
N TYR A 322 -6.88 -7.90 0.11
CA TYR A 322 -6.81 -8.85 -1.00
C TYR A 322 -8.14 -9.62 -1.17
N GLY A 323 -8.46 -9.93 -2.41
CA GLY A 323 -9.49 -10.91 -2.77
C GLY A 323 -9.00 -12.36 -2.63
N ASP A 324 -9.85 -13.31 -2.99
CA ASP A 324 -9.49 -14.75 -3.05
C ASP A 324 -9.01 -15.16 -4.45
N GLY A 325 -9.23 -14.30 -5.44
CA GLY A 325 -8.84 -14.51 -6.82
C GLY A 325 -7.34 -14.66 -7.01
N LYS A 326 -6.95 -15.33 -8.09
CA LYS A 326 -5.55 -15.60 -8.46
C LYS A 326 -5.10 -14.63 -9.56
N SER A 327 -4.22 -15.09 -10.45
CA SER A 327 -3.72 -14.28 -11.55
C SER A 327 -4.83 -13.74 -12.45
N GLY A 328 -4.72 -12.47 -12.81
CA GLY A 328 -5.64 -11.79 -13.72
C GLY A 328 -6.96 -11.35 -13.08
N SER A 329 -7.19 -11.59 -11.78
CA SER A 329 -8.43 -11.19 -11.09
C SER A 329 -8.63 -9.68 -11.04
N LYS A 330 -7.55 -8.91 -10.98
CA LYS A 330 -7.53 -7.44 -10.87
C LYS A 330 -8.40 -6.89 -9.74
N PHE A 331 -8.24 -7.46 -8.55
CA PHE A 331 -8.88 -6.96 -7.34
C PHE A 331 -8.52 -5.49 -7.09
N GLY A 332 -9.51 -4.68 -6.71
CA GLY A 332 -9.35 -3.24 -6.55
C GLY A 332 -9.54 -2.44 -7.84
N THR A 333 -10.09 -3.04 -8.90
CA THR A 333 -10.41 -2.29 -10.13
C THR A 333 -11.51 -1.24 -9.89
N THR A 334 -12.55 -1.61 -9.14
CA THR A 334 -13.67 -0.74 -8.79
C THR A 334 -13.98 -0.90 -7.30
N MET A 335 -14.36 0.19 -6.64
CA MET A 335 -14.78 0.22 -5.25
C MET A 335 -16.05 1.07 -5.10
N ALA A 336 -16.87 0.79 -4.10
CA ALA A 336 -18.08 1.58 -3.81
C ALA A 336 -18.31 1.73 -2.31
N LYS A 337 -18.83 2.90 -1.91
CA LYS A 337 -19.27 3.18 -0.55
C LYS A 337 -20.63 2.53 -0.35
N LEU A 338 -20.76 1.54 0.53
CA LEU A 338 -22.06 0.95 0.82
C LEU A 338 -22.76 1.68 1.96
N GLY A 339 -22.01 2.47 2.74
CA GLY A 339 -22.47 2.95 4.05
C GLY A 339 -22.63 1.77 5.01
N ASP A 340 -23.24 2.02 6.15
CA ASP A 340 -23.48 1.01 7.18
C ASP A 340 -24.66 0.08 6.77
N ILE A 341 -24.36 -1.08 6.17
CA ILE A 341 -25.39 -1.98 5.63
C ILE A 341 -26.05 -2.84 6.71
N ASP A 342 -25.40 -3.06 7.87
CA ASP A 342 -25.97 -3.83 8.98
C ASP A 342 -26.28 -2.99 10.23
N LEU A 343 -26.12 -1.67 10.14
CA LEU A 343 -26.39 -0.67 11.16
C LEU A 343 -25.58 -0.90 12.45
N ASP A 344 -24.32 -1.36 12.32
CA ASP A 344 -23.42 -1.60 13.47
C ASP A 344 -22.64 -0.36 13.94
N GLY A 345 -22.78 0.74 13.21
CA GLY A 345 -22.16 2.02 13.47
C GLY A 345 -20.90 2.26 12.64
N TYR A 346 -20.50 1.37 11.73
CA TYR A 346 -19.34 1.55 10.86
C TYR A 346 -19.76 1.49 9.39
N ASN A 347 -19.18 2.35 8.54
CA ASN A 347 -19.46 2.27 7.11
C ASN A 347 -18.77 1.05 6.48
N ASP A 348 -19.47 0.40 5.57
CA ASP A 348 -19.02 -0.76 4.82
C ASP A 348 -18.69 -0.41 3.37
N ILE A 349 -17.84 -1.22 2.75
CA ILE A 349 -17.40 -1.01 1.36
C ILE A 349 -17.48 -2.27 0.52
N ALA A 350 -17.64 -2.07 -0.78
CA ALA A 350 -17.49 -3.12 -1.79
C ALA A 350 -16.19 -2.92 -2.59
N ILE A 351 -15.46 -4.00 -2.84
CA ILE A 351 -14.26 -4.02 -3.69
C ILE A 351 -14.40 -5.13 -4.72
N ALA A 352 -14.24 -4.81 -6.00
CA ALA A 352 -14.42 -5.76 -7.09
C ALA A 352 -13.12 -6.33 -7.65
N ALA A 353 -13.23 -7.56 -8.16
CA ALA A 353 -12.26 -8.26 -8.99
C ALA A 353 -12.99 -8.71 -10.28
N PRO A 354 -13.18 -7.82 -11.27
CA PRO A 354 -14.12 -8.03 -12.38
C PRO A 354 -13.78 -9.19 -13.33
N PHE A 355 -12.56 -9.73 -13.24
CA PHE A 355 -12.06 -10.77 -14.12
C PHE A 355 -11.74 -12.08 -13.38
N GLU A 356 -12.01 -12.14 -12.08
CA GLU A 356 -11.85 -13.35 -11.30
C GLU A 356 -12.71 -14.51 -11.84
N ASP A 357 -12.10 -15.68 -12.01
CA ASP A 357 -12.73 -16.88 -12.55
C ASP A 357 -13.51 -16.63 -13.86
N ASN A 358 -13.05 -15.69 -14.70
CA ASN A 358 -13.67 -15.18 -15.94
C ASN A 358 -15.05 -14.50 -15.80
N SER A 359 -15.76 -14.72 -14.68
CA SER A 359 -17.09 -14.18 -14.42
C SER A 359 -17.04 -12.83 -13.70
N GLY A 360 -16.11 -12.68 -12.77
CA GLY A 360 -15.95 -11.55 -11.86
C GLY A 360 -16.50 -11.82 -10.46
N ALA A 361 -15.96 -11.10 -9.47
CA ALA A 361 -16.36 -11.19 -8.08
C ALA A 361 -16.44 -9.80 -7.43
N VAL A 362 -17.29 -9.67 -6.41
CA VAL A 362 -17.38 -8.47 -5.56
C VAL A 362 -17.25 -8.90 -4.11
N TYR A 363 -16.36 -8.24 -3.38
CA TYR A 363 -16.05 -8.51 -1.98
C TYR A 363 -16.62 -7.41 -1.12
N ILE A 364 -17.23 -7.80 -0.01
CA ILE A 364 -17.82 -6.90 0.97
C ILE A 364 -16.88 -6.87 2.16
N PHE A 365 -16.48 -5.68 2.57
CA PHE A 365 -15.65 -5.45 3.74
C PHE A 365 -16.47 -4.66 4.74
N LYS A 366 -16.66 -5.24 5.93
CA LYS A 366 -17.32 -4.54 7.03
C LYS A 366 -16.38 -3.55 7.70
N GLY A 367 -16.87 -2.36 8.01
CA GLY A 367 -16.14 -1.38 8.81
C GLY A 367 -15.89 -1.88 10.23
N SER A 368 -14.86 -1.34 10.89
CA SER A 368 -14.64 -1.54 12.32
C SER A 368 -13.64 -0.53 12.83
N LYS A 369 -13.56 -0.37 14.15
CA LYS A 369 -12.57 0.52 14.78
C LYS A 369 -11.12 0.23 14.37
N GLU A 370 -10.79 -1.02 14.09
CA GLU A 370 -9.44 -1.42 13.65
C GLU A 370 -9.23 -1.35 12.13
N GLY A 371 -10.27 -0.98 11.38
CA GLY A 371 -10.28 -0.97 9.92
C GLY A 371 -11.18 -2.05 9.30
N PRO A 372 -11.25 -2.10 7.96
CA PRO A 372 -12.18 -2.92 7.22
C PRO A 372 -11.83 -4.42 7.25
N LYS A 373 -12.83 -5.30 7.40
CA LYS A 373 -12.68 -6.76 7.45
C LYS A 373 -13.55 -7.45 6.41
N LYS A 374 -12.95 -8.32 5.58
CA LYS A 374 -13.68 -9.09 4.55
C LYS A 374 -14.76 -9.96 5.21
N SER A 375 -16.02 -9.76 4.80
CA SER A 375 -17.19 -10.44 5.38
C SER A 375 -17.88 -11.39 4.40
N GLN A 376 -18.01 -10.99 3.13
CA GLN A 376 -18.76 -11.75 2.13
C GLN A 376 -18.14 -11.62 0.73
N LYS A 377 -18.28 -12.67 -0.09
CA LYS A 377 -17.94 -12.68 -1.51
C LYS A 377 -19.19 -12.94 -2.34
N LEU A 378 -19.47 -12.06 -3.28
CA LEU A 378 -20.57 -12.16 -4.24
C LEU A 378 -20.04 -12.59 -5.60
N THR A 379 -20.67 -13.61 -6.18
CA THR A 379 -20.38 -14.08 -7.55
C THR A 379 -21.67 -14.33 -8.31
N PRO A 380 -21.67 -14.26 -9.65
CA PRO A 380 -22.87 -14.53 -10.46
C PRO A 380 -23.49 -15.92 -10.21
N LYS A 381 -22.70 -16.90 -9.77
CA LYS A 381 -23.17 -18.25 -9.43
C LYS A 381 -24.20 -18.25 -8.30
N LEU A 382 -24.07 -17.34 -7.33
CA LEU A 382 -25.02 -17.18 -6.23
C LEU A 382 -26.41 -16.80 -6.74
N PHE A 383 -26.48 -16.11 -7.89
CA PHE A 383 -27.71 -15.65 -8.52
C PHE A 383 -28.16 -16.55 -9.69
N LYS A 384 -27.60 -17.76 -9.81
CA LYS A 384 -27.85 -18.69 -10.92
C LYS A 384 -27.53 -18.10 -12.30
N ALA A 385 -26.62 -17.12 -12.37
CA ALA A 385 -26.23 -16.41 -13.59
C ALA A 385 -24.86 -16.92 -14.12
N PHE A 386 -24.83 -18.15 -14.62
CA PHE A 386 -23.57 -18.87 -14.93
C PHE A 386 -22.78 -18.32 -16.13
N ASN A 387 -23.43 -17.58 -17.03
CA ASN A 387 -22.82 -17.05 -18.27
C ASN A 387 -22.41 -15.57 -18.16
N THR A 388 -22.54 -14.98 -16.97
CA THR A 388 -22.22 -13.57 -16.71
C THR A 388 -20.72 -13.32 -16.77
N ARG A 389 -20.31 -12.19 -17.37
CA ARG A 389 -18.90 -11.81 -17.53
C ARG A 389 -18.67 -10.35 -17.17
N GLY A 390 -17.53 -10.06 -16.55
CA GLY A 390 -17.16 -8.71 -16.13
C GLY A 390 -17.95 -8.20 -14.93
N PHE A 391 -18.46 -9.11 -14.10
CA PHE A 391 -19.24 -8.80 -12.90
C PHE A 391 -18.40 -8.02 -11.88
N GLY A 392 -18.86 -6.83 -11.51
CA GLY A 392 -18.19 -5.96 -10.55
C GLY A 392 -17.41 -4.80 -11.18
N LEU A 393 -17.35 -4.67 -12.51
CA LEU A 393 -16.73 -3.48 -13.11
C LEU A 393 -17.53 -2.21 -12.80
N GLY A 394 -18.86 -2.27 -12.94
CA GLY A 394 -19.76 -1.22 -12.50
C GLY A 394 -20.27 -1.52 -11.09
N LEU A 395 -20.14 -0.57 -10.18
CA LEU A 395 -20.73 -0.60 -8.84
C LEU A 395 -21.45 0.72 -8.58
N SER A 396 -22.63 0.67 -7.94
CA SER A 396 -23.24 1.86 -7.37
C SER A 396 -22.82 2.04 -5.91
N ASN A 397 -22.83 3.28 -5.42
CA ASN A 397 -22.87 3.51 -3.98
C ASN A 397 -24.16 2.97 -3.36
N GLY A 398 -24.14 2.77 -2.05
CA GLY A 398 -25.24 2.27 -1.25
C GLY A 398 -26.38 3.29 -1.14
N LEU A 399 -27.61 2.81 -1.28
CA LEU A 399 -28.83 3.58 -1.10
C LEU A 399 -29.98 2.66 -0.72
N ASP A 400 -30.73 3.00 0.33
CA ASP A 400 -31.98 2.34 0.71
C ASP A 400 -33.05 2.58 -0.37
N ILE A 401 -33.27 1.60 -1.25
CA ILE A 401 -34.23 1.70 -2.37
C ILE A 401 -35.61 1.14 -2.04
N ASP A 402 -35.71 0.28 -1.03
CA ASP A 402 -36.97 -0.36 -0.62
C ASP A 402 -37.54 0.21 0.70
N ASN A 403 -36.88 1.23 1.26
CA ASN A 403 -37.22 1.92 2.50
C ASN A 403 -37.20 1.01 3.74
N ASN A 404 -36.40 -0.06 3.73
CA ASN A 404 -36.24 -0.93 4.89
C ASN A 404 -35.29 -0.36 5.96
N GLY A 405 -34.56 0.73 5.64
CA GLY A 405 -33.60 1.39 6.52
C GLY A 405 -32.16 0.89 6.39
N HIS A 406 -31.89 -0.05 5.48
CA HIS A 406 -30.57 -0.54 5.14
C HIS A 406 -30.23 -0.15 3.70
N ASN A 407 -28.97 0.18 3.45
CA ASN A 407 -28.54 0.52 2.10
C ASN A 407 -28.50 -0.73 1.20
N ASP A 408 -28.99 -0.58 -0.01
CA ASP A 408 -28.90 -1.56 -1.09
C ASP A 408 -27.90 -1.06 -2.14
N PHE A 409 -27.49 -1.90 -3.08
CA PHE A 409 -26.59 -1.48 -4.14
C PHE A 409 -26.75 -2.29 -5.42
N ALA A 410 -26.15 -1.81 -6.51
CA ALA A 410 -26.21 -2.46 -7.81
C ALA A 410 -24.82 -2.85 -8.31
N ILE A 411 -24.74 -4.01 -8.98
CA ILE A 411 -23.53 -4.56 -9.57
C ILE A 411 -23.74 -4.76 -11.07
N GLY A 412 -22.82 -4.25 -11.87
CA GLY A 412 -22.84 -4.36 -13.32
C GLY A 412 -21.90 -5.45 -13.84
N ALA A 413 -22.34 -6.12 -14.91
CA ALA A 413 -21.58 -7.10 -15.67
C ALA A 413 -21.54 -6.68 -17.14
N PHE A 414 -20.68 -5.69 -17.42
CA PHE A 414 -20.67 -4.97 -18.69
C PHE A 414 -20.41 -5.85 -19.92
N LYS A 415 -19.65 -6.95 -19.79
CA LYS A 415 -19.35 -7.82 -20.94
C LYS A 415 -20.56 -8.64 -21.37
N SER A 416 -21.41 -9.06 -20.43
CA SER A 416 -22.67 -9.77 -20.72
C SER A 416 -23.88 -8.84 -20.84
N GLY A 417 -23.75 -7.55 -20.49
CA GLY A 417 -24.84 -6.57 -20.60
C GLY A 417 -25.91 -6.76 -19.53
N GLU A 418 -25.52 -6.97 -18.28
CA GLU A 418 -26.42 -7.30 -17.17
C GLU A 418 -26.16 -6.41 -15.95
N VAL A 419 -27.20 -6.12 -15.19
CA VAL A 419 -27.12 -5.44 -13.89
C VAL A 419 -27.89 -6.25 -12.84
N PHE A 420 -27.36 -6.31 -11.62
CA PHE A 420 -27.91 -7.02 -10.48
C PHE A 420 -28.15 -6.02 -9.35
N VAL A 421 -29.39 -5.88 -8.89
CA VAL A 421 -29.72 -5.05 -7.72
C VAL A 421 -29.78 -5.95 -6.50
N ILE A 422 -28.89 -5.69 -5.55
CA ILE A 422 -28.66 -6.47 -4.34
C ILE A 422 -29.29 -5.72 -3.17
N ARG A 423 -30.32 -6.34 -2.57
CA ARG A 423 -31.00 -5.78 -1.40
C ARG A 423 -30.46 -6.33 -0.10
N SER A 424 -30.30 -5.45 0.88
CA SER A 424 -29.89 -5.81 2.23
C SER A 424 -31.04 -6.45 3.01
N LYS A 425 -30.70 -7.38 3.90
CA LYS A 425 -31.65 -7.96 4.86
C LYS A 425 -31.77 -7.03 6.07
N SER A 426 -32.87 -7.12 6.82
CA SER A 426 -33.02 -6.31 8.04
C SER A 426 -32.13 -6.85 9.17
N ALA A 427 -31.33 -5.99 9.79
CA ALA A 427 -30.44 -6.38 10.88
C ALA A 427 -31.13 -6.31 12.26
N ILE A 428 -30.92 -7.35 13.06
CA ILE A 428 -31.38 -7.45 14.44
C ILE A 428 -30.21 -7.76 15.39
N ASP A 429 -30.36 -7.34 16.64
CA ASP A 429 -29.50 -7.75 17.75
C ASP A 429 -30.21 -8.83 18.56
N LEU A 430 -29.70 -10.06 18.49
CA LEU A 430 -30.13 -11.13 19.38
C LEU A 430 -29.31 -11.10 20.67
N LYS A 431 -30.00 -10.91 21.79
CA LYS A 431 -29.42 -11.04 23.14
C LYS A 431 -29.87 -12.36 23.74
N ALA A 432 -28.92 -13.07 24.30
CA ALA A 432 -29.16 -14.33 24.96
C ALA A 432 -28.37 -14.40 26.25
N SER A 433 -28.88 -15.17 27.21
CA SER A 433 -28.22 -15.43 28.49
C SER A 433 -28.35 -16.90 28.83
N LEU A 434 -27.31 -17.44 29.47
CA LEU A 434 -27.28 -18.79 30.02
C LEU A 434 -26.81 -18.72 31.47
N ASP A 435 -27.66 -19.17 32.38
CA ASP A 435 -27.36 -19.19 33.80
C ASP A 435 -27.80 -20.49 34.47
N VAL A 436 -27.27 -20.74 35.67
CA VAL A 436 -27.47 -21.99 36.41
C VAL A 436 -27.72 -21.65 37.87
N ASP A 437 -28.61 -22.39 38.51
CA ASP A 437 -29.02 -22.20 39.90
C ASP A 437 -27.97 -22.58 40.96
N ILE A 438 -26.88 -23.22 40.55
CA ILE A 438 -25.76 -23.63 41.41
C ILE A 438 -24.43 -23.01 40.97
N THR A 439 -23.53 -22.81 41.93
CA THR A 439 -22.18 -22.27 41.70
C THR A 439 -21.10 -23.35 41.59
N THR A 440 -21.26 -24.46 42.31
CA THR A 440 -20.33 -25.59 42.35
C THR A 440 -21.08 -26.92 42.32
N ILE A 441 -20.49 -27.93 41.69
CA ILE A 441 -21.00 -29.31 41.70
C ILE A 441 -20.17 -30.13 42.69
N HIS A 442 -20.80 -30.72 43.69
CA HIS A 442 -20.19 -31.60 44.68
C HIS A 442 -20.84 -32.99 44.65
N GLU A 443 -20.29 -33.98 45.35
CA GLU A 443 -20.74 -35.38 45.29
C GLU A 443 -22.24 -35.58 45.57
N GLN A 444 -22.84 -34.73 46.41
CA GLN A 444 -24.25 -34.80 46.79
C GLN A 444 -25.19 -34.08 45.80
N THR A 445 -24.64 -33.38 44.79
CA THR A 445 -25.43 -32.65 43.80
C THR A 445 -26.11 -33.63 42.84
N LYS A 446 -27.43 -33.79 42.97
CA LYS A 446 -28.23 -34.71 42.13
C LYS A 446 -28.76 -34.08 40.86
N SER A 447 -28.99 -32.77 40.87
CA SER A 447 -29.57 -32.05 39.75
C SER A 447 -29.19 -30.57 39.79
N LEU A 448 -29.20 -29.93 38.62
CA LEU A 448 -29.11 -28.48 38.47
C LEU A 448 -30.16 -27.98 37.48
N THR A 449 -30.52 -26.71 37.56
CA THR A 449 -31.47 -26.06 36.65
C THR A 449 -30.74 -25.04 35.79
N ALA A 450 -30.67 -25.31 34.48
CA ALA A 450 -30.18 -24.32 33.52
C ALA A 450 -31.33 -23.39 33.10
N THR A 451 -31.16 -22.09 33.29
CA THR A 451 -32.08 -21.05 32.80
C THR A 451 -31.43 -20.32 31.63
N TYR A 452 -32.12 -20.30 30.49
CA TYR A 452 -31.66 -19.56 29.32
C TYR A 452 -32.76 -18.66 28.78
N CYS A 453 -32.38 -17.44 28.39
CA CYS A 453 -33.30 -16.42 27.93
C CYS A 453 -32.87 -15.86 26.59
N PHE A 454 -33.85 -15.43 25.80
CA PHE A 454 -33.66 -14.77 24.51
C PHE A 454 -34.50 -13.51 24.42
N MET A 455 -33.93 -12.48 23.81
CA MET A 455 -34.58 -11.20 23.51
C MET A 455 -33.97 -10.66 22.23
N TYR A 456 -34.76 -9.96 21.39
CA TYR A 456 -34.22 -9.26 20.22
C TYR A 456 -34.56 -7.78 20.24
N SER A 457 -33.64 -6.98 19.70
CA SER A 457 -33.88 -5.59 19.33
C SER A 457 -33.61 -5.38 17.85
N GLN A 458 -34.25 -4.38 17.26
CA GLN A 458 -34.05 -4.00 15.87
C GLN A 458 -33.21 -2.74 15.80
N ARG A 459 -32.45 -2.61 14.72
CA ARG A 459 -31.56 -1.46 14.49
C ARG A 459 -32.20 -0.34 13.68
N THR A 460 -33.32 -0.65 13.03
CA THR A 460 -34.14 0.31 12.27
C THR A 460 -35.59 0.24 12.72
N ALA A 461 -36.27 1.39 12.72
CA ALA A 461 -37.71 1.50 12.96
C ALA A 461 -38.54 1.46 11.66
N ARG A 462 -37.90 1.52 10.48
CA ARG A 462 -38.59 1.68 9.18
C ARG A 462 -39.26 0.39 8.69
N ALA A 463 -38.70 -0.78 8.99
CA ALA A 463 -39.26 -2.08 8.64
C ALA A 463 -39.36 -3.00 9.87
N PRO A 464 -40.37 -2.81 10.74
CA PRO A 464 -40.43 -3.51 12.01
C PRO A 464 -40.67 -5.02 11.83
N VAL A 465 -39.72 -5.83 12.29
CA VAL A 465 -39.83 -7.29 12.38
C VAL A 465 -40.88 -7.68 13.43
N LYS A 466 -42.02 -8.23 12.97
CA LYS A 466 -43.17 -8.54 13.83
C LYS A 466 -42.86 -9.57 14.91
N ASN A 467 -42.21 -10.68 14.53
CA ASN A 467 -41.81 -11.73 15.45
C ASN A 467 -40.53 -12.40 14.92
N ILE A 468 -39.81 -13.08 15.81
CA ILE A 468 -38.71 -13.95 15.41
C ILE A 468 -38.92 -15.36 15.93
N SER A 469 -38.56 -16.34 15.11
CA SER A 469 -38.50 -17.73 15.50
C SER A 469 -37.07 -18.23 15.47
N LEU A 470 -36.68 -19.03 16.46
CA LEU A 470 -35.35 -19.62 16.57
C LEU A 470 -35.39 -21.02 17.17
N VAL A 471 -34.37 -21.81 16.88
CA VAL A 471 -34.12 -23.11 17.50
C VAL A 471 -32.96 -22.93 18.48
N ALA A 472 -33.25 -23.06 19.77
CA ALA A 472 -32.24 -23.10 20.81
C ALA A 472 -31.80 -24.54 21.06
N THR A 473 -30.50 -24.80 21.01
CA THR A 473 -29.88 -26.09 21.35
C THR A 473 -29.02 -25.92 22.59
N LEU A 474 -29.44 -26.49 23.72
CA LEU A 474 -28.64 -26.59 24.93
C LEU A 474 -27.91 -27.93 24.93
N SER A 475 -26.61 -27.88 24.68
CA SER A 475 -25.69 -29.00 24.80
C SER A 475 -25.15 -29.06 26.23
N VAL A 476 -25.18 -30.24 26.81
CA VAL A 476 -24.87 -30.51 28.21
C VAL A 476 -23.71 -31.50 28.29
N ASP A 477 -22.85 -31.32 29.28
CA ASP A 477 -21.74 -32.22 29.60
C ASP A 477 -22.16 -33.70 29.63
N TYR A 478 -21.26 -34.59 29.20
CA TYR A 478 -21.49 -36.04 29.16
C TYR A 478 -21.76 -36.66 30.54
N ARG A 479 -21.43 -35.93 31.62
CA ARG A 479 -21.71 -36.31 33.03
C ARG A 479 -23.14 -36.01 33.47
N ALA A 480 -23.93 -35.29 32.67
CA ALA A 480 -25.39 -35.33 32.79
C ALA A 480 -25.90 -36.72 32.40
N GLY A 481 -27.09 -37.12 32.88
CA GLY A 481 -27.69 -38.44 32.64
C GLY A 481 -27.92 -38.82 31.16
N THR A 482 -29.12 -39.32 30.81
CA THR A 482 -29.32 -39.93 29.47
C THR A 482 -29.43 -38.94 28.31
N ASN A 483 -29.83 -37.68 28.57
CA ASN A 483 -30.03 -36.67 27.53
C ASN A 483 -28.97 -35.57 27.65
N THR A 484 -28.07 -35.48 26.67
CA THR A 484 -26.97 -34.50 26.62
C THR A 484 -27.27 -33.32 25.70
N SER A 485 -28.43 -33.30 25.03
CA SER A 485 -28.83 -32.20 24.16
C SER A 485 -30.33 -31.96 24.25
N PHE A 486 -30.71 -30.68 24.40
CA PHE A 486 -32.09 -30.24 24.47
C PHE A 486 -32.35 -29.20 23.40
N GLN A 487 -33.24 -29.50 22.46
CA GLN A 487 -33.65 -28.56 21.43
C GLN A 487 -35.04 -28.01 21.74
N ARG A 488 -35.19 -26.70 21.56
CA ARG A 488 -36.47 -26.00 21.75
C ARG A 488 -36.70 -25.01 20.62
N TYR A 489 -37.86 -25.10 19.99
CA TYR A 489 -38.35 -24.07 19.10
C TYR A 489 -38.95 -22.92 19.92
N ILE A 490 -38.53 -21.69 19.65
CA ILE A 490 -38.88 -20.51 20.42
C ILE A 490 -39.42 -19.45 19.46
N LEU A 491 -40.60 -18.91 19.79
CA LEU A 491 -41.20 -17.77 19.12
C LEU A 491 -41.15 -16.58 20.08
N ILE A 492 -40.49 -15.49 19.67
CA ILE A 492 -40.47 -14.21 20.39
C ILE A 492 -41.43 -13.27 19.65
N PRO A 493 -42.62 -13.00 20.22
CA PRO A 493 -43.73 -12.38 19.51
C PRO A 493 -43.58 -10.87 19.33
N THR A 494 -42.73 -10.23 20.12
CA THR A 494 -42.56 -8.77 20.14
C THR A 494 -41.11 -8.41 20.45
N GLN A 495 -40.63 -7.31 19.88
CA GLN A 495 -39.30 -6.77 20.17
C GLN A 495 -39.15 -6.46 21.67
N ASN A 496 -37.95 -6.63 22.21
CA ASN A 496 -37.58 -6.42 23.62
C ASN A 496 -38.35 -7.31 24.63
N ASP A 497 -39.20 -8.24 24.19
CA ASP A 497 -39.78 -9.26 25.05
C ASP A 497 -38.74 -10.36 25.31
N THR A 498 -38.56 -10.70 26.59
CA THR A 498 -37.61 -11.71 27.01
C THR A 498 -38.33 -13.03 27.25
N LYS A 499 -37.97 -14.07 26.50
CA LYS A 499 -38.46 -15.44 26.71
C LYS A 499 -37.40 -16.29 27.39
N CYS A 500 -37.70 -16.72 28.61
CA CYS A 500 -36.84 -17.57 29.42
C CYS A 500 -37.39 -18.99 29.52
N PHE A 501 -36.49 -19.96 29.56
CA PHE A 501 -36.80 -21.37 29.70
C PHE A 501 -35.90 -21.99 30.75
N LYS A 502 -36.47 -22.94 31.50
CA LYS A 502 -35.75 -23.71 32.52
C LYS A 502 -35.69 -25.16 32.09
N THR A 503 -34.51 -25.76 32.20
CA THR A 503 -34.29 -27.20 31.97
C THR A 503 -33.65 -27.78 33.21
N LEU A 504 -34.32 -28.76 33.83
CA LEU A 504 -33.76 -29.54 34.93
C LEU A 504 -32.82 -30.61 34.36
N LEU A 505 -31.58 -30.64 34.83
CA LEU A 505 -30.52 -31.53 34.40
C LEU A 505 -30.13 -32.44 35.56
N ASN A 506 -30.30 -33.75 35.39
CA ASN A 506 -29.87 -34.73 36.36
C ASN A 506 -28.38 -35.02 36.19
N ILE A 507 -27.63 -34.89 37.27
CA ILE A 507 -26.17 -35.09 37.28
C ILE A 507 -25.89 -36.50 37.78
N ASN A 508 -25.03 -37.22 37.08
CA ASN A 508 -24.59 -38.54 37.50
C ASN A 508 -23.06 -38.56 37.56
N LEU A 509 -22.53 -38.10 38.70
CA LEU A 509 -21.10 -38.17 39.00
C LEU A 509 -20.74 -39.63 39.36
N ARG A 510 -20.76 -40.56 38.40
CA ARG A 510 -20.20 -41.90 38.63
C ARG A 510 -18.69 -41.76 38.68
N TYR A 511 -18.08 -42.06 39.83
CA TYR A 511 -16.64 -42.23 40.11
C TYR A 511 -15.71 -41.90 38.91
N ASN A 512 -15.61 -40.62 38.55
CA ASN A 512 -14.81 -40.17 37.42
C ASN A 512 -13.69 -39.29 37.97
N THR A 513 -12.46 -39.61 37.59
CA THR A 513 -11.24 -38.84 37.92
C THR A 513 -11.14 -37.52 37.14
N ASP A 514 -12.19 -37.12 36.43
CA ASP A 514 -12.23 -35.94 35.58
C ASP A 514 -12.73 -34.70 36.36
N LEU A 515 -11.76 -33.92 36.83
CA LEU A 515 -11.96 -32.64 37.52
C LEU A 515 -12.18 -31.45 36.55
N SER A 516 -12.36 -31.70 35.25
CA SER A 516 -12.69 -30.63 34.32
C SER A 516 -14.05 -29.99 34.66
N PRO A 517 -14.23 -28.67 34.52
CA PRO A 517 -15.49 -28.01 34.82
C PRO A 517 -16.64 -28.57 33.98
N PHE A 518 -17.81 -28.71 34.60
CA PHE A 518 -19.03 -29.13 33.92
C PHE A 518 -19.45 -28.06 32.92
N LYS A 519 -19.51 -28.42 31.63
CA LYS A 519 -19.74 -27.48 30.54
C LYS A 519 -21.21 -27.50 30.08
N LEU A 520 -21.82 -26.33 30.02
CA LEU A 520 -23.07 -26.08 29.30
C LEU A 520 -22.78 -25.19 28.10
N SER A 521 -23.39 -25.49 26.97
CA SER A 521 -23.24 -24.73 25.74
C SER A 521 -24.61 -24.50 25.14
N LEU A 522 -24.98 -23.23 24.95
CA LEU A 522 -26.24 -22.85 24.34
C LEU A 522 -25.94 -22.32 22.93
N LYS A 523 -26.57 -22.91 21.92
CA LYS A 523 -26.58 -22.43 20.53
C LYS A 523 -27.97 -21.90 20.17
N ALA A 524 -28.07 -20.77 19.48
CA ALA A 524 -29.32 -20.25 18.93
C ALA A 524 -29.21 -20.15 17.42
N ASP A 525 -30.23 -20.62 16.71
CA ASP A 525 -30.29 -20.66 15.25
C ASP A 525 -31.61 -20.04 14.80
N VAL A 526 -31.56 -18.80 14.30
CA VAL A 526 -32.75 -18.03 13.89
C VAL A 526 -33.30 -18.61 12.60
N LYS A 527 -34.61 -18.91 12.58
CA LYS A 527 -35.33 -19.50 11.46
C LYS A 527 -36.18 -18.49 10.68
N THR A 528 -36.35 -17.29 11.21
CA THR A 528 -37.01 -16.21 10.47
C THR A 528 -36.15 -15.82 9.27
N PRO A 529 -36.69 -15.91 8.03
CA PRO A 529 -35.94 -15.57 6.82
C PRO A 529 -35.69 -14.06 6.71
N ASN A 530 -34.73 -13.69 5.85
CA ASN A 530 -34.41 -12.30 5.49
C ASN A 530 -33.96 -11.40 6.67
N LEU A 531 -33.30 -11.96 7.67
CA LEU A 531 -32.69 -11.21 8.77
C LEU A 531 -31.17 -11.39 8.80
N ILE A 532 -30.46 -10.35 9.23
CA ILE A 532 -29.05 -10.39 9.63
C ILE A 532 -29.00 -10.36 11.15
N ILE A 533 -28.15 -11.17 11.77
CA ILE A 533 -27.91 -11.12 13.21
C ILE A 533 -26.57 -10.45 13.43
N SER A 534 -26.56 -9.18 13.84
CA SER A 534 -25.28 -8.45 13.88
C SER A 534 -24.39 -8.85 15.06
N LYS A 535 -24.98 -9.41 16.13
CA LYS A 535 -24.19 -10.10 17.14
C LYS A 535 -24.16 -11.57 16.81
N ASN A 536 -23.01 -12.02 16.31
CA ASN A 536 -22.61 -13.41 16.35
C ASN A 536 -22.84 -13.90 17.79
N TYR A 537 -23.96 -14.58 17.99
CA TYR A 537 -24.18 -15.44 19.13
C TYR A 537 -23.28 -16.66 18.89
N GLU A 538 -21.98 -16.46 19.06
CA GLU A 538 -20.97 -17.51 19.05
C GLU A 538 -21.12 -18.26 20.35
N ILE A 539 -22.18 -19.08 20.44
CA ILE A 539 -22.36 -20.14 21.42
C ILE A 539 -22.03 -19.70 22.87
N LEU A 540 -23.02 -19.36 23.69
CA LEU A 540 -22.75 -19.10 25.10
C LEU A 540 -22.32 -20.38 25.81
N GLU A 541 -21.14 -20.33 26.42
CA GLU A 541 -20.63 -21.40 27.27
C GLU A 541 -20.67 -20.98 28.73
N LYS A 542 -21.22 -21.85 29.57
CA LYS A 542 -21.18 -21.72 31.03
C LYS A 542 -20.42 -22.90 31.59
N PHE A 543 -19.43 -22.62 32.44
CA PHE A 543 -18.62 -23.63 33.09
C PHE A 543 -18.90 -23.63 34.57
N ILE A 544 -19.20 -24.80 35.14
CA ILE A 544 -19.48 -24.96 36.56
C ILE A 544 -18.35 -25.81 37.16
N PRO A 545 -17.58 -25.28 38.12
CA PRO A 545 -16.50 -26.03 38.74
C PRO A 545 -17.02 -27.23 39.55
N LEU A 546 -16.23 -28.31 39.59
CA LEU A 546 -16.43 -29.42 40.51
C LEU A 546 -15.69 -29.11 41.81
N SER A 547 -16.38 -29.22 42.95
CA SER A 547 -15.79 -29.07 44.28
C SER A 547 -14.94 -30.30 44.58
N ASP A 548 -13.64 -30.10 44.72
CA ASP A 548 -12.68 -31.09 45.20
C ASP A 548 -11.71 -30.41 46.15
N ASN A 549 -11.61 -30.89 47.39
CA ASN A 549 -10.76 -30.33 48.44
C ASN A 549 -11.02 -28.82 48.76
N CYS A 550 -12.29 -28.38 48.70
CA CYS A 550 -12.71 -26.99 48.96
C CYS A 550 -13.15 -26.69 50.41
N GLY A 551 -12.87 -27.57 51.38
CA GLY A 551 -13.34 -27.41 52.76
C GLY A 551 -14.86 -27.67 52.95
N ASP A 552 -15.38 -27.29 54.12
CA ASP A 552 -16.75 -27.64 54.56
C ASP A 552 -17.86 -26.87 53.82
N ASP A 553 -17.57 -25.68 53.28
CA ASP A 553 -18.53 -24.85 52.55
C ASP A 553 -18.68 -25.26 51.07
N ASN A 554 -17.85 -26.19 50.58
CA ASN A 554 -17.82 -26.67 49.20
C ASN A 554 -17.66 -25.56 48.14
N VAL A 555 -17.08 -24.42 48.52
CA VAL A 555 -16.80 -23.28 47.65
C VAL A 555 -15.33 -22.93 47.74
N CYS A 556 -14.53 -23.51 46.84
CA CYS A 556 -13.10 -23.22 46.77
C CYS A 556 -12.86 -21.72 46.60
N LYS A 557 -11.89 -21.14 47.31
CA LYS A 557 -11.35 -19.78 47.22
C LYS A 557 -9.83 -19.85 47.35
N SER A 558 -9.14 -19.71 46.22
CA SER A 558 -7.68 -19.82 46.18
C SER A 558 -7.00 -18.48 46.47
N LEU A 559 -5.85 -18.52 47.14
CA LEU A 559 -4.92 -17.40 47.19
C LEU A 559 -3.92 -17.55 46.03
N LEU A 560 -4.05 -16.65 45.04
CA LEU A 560 -3.29 -16.70 43.79
C LEU A 560 -2.17 -15.66 43.76
N SER A 561 -1.02 -16.05 43.19
CA SER A 561 0.05 -15.11 42.84
C SER A 561 0.62 -15.43 41.46
N ILE A 562 0.84 -14.41 40.65
CA ILE A 562 1.56 -14.50 39.37
C ILE A 562 2.90 -13.80 39.48
N ASP A 563 3.92 -14.42 38.88
CA ASP A 563 5.24 -13.85 38.69
C ASP A 563 5.68 -14.09 37.24
N VAL A 564 6.38 -13.12 36.64
CA VAL A 564 6.76 -13.17 35.23
C VAL A 564 8.19 -12.69 35.04
N GLU A 565 9.01 -13.57 34.48
CA GLU A 565 10.40 -13.28 34.11
C GLU A 565 10.54 -13.27 32.58
N SER A 566 11.25 -12.27 32.04
CA SER A 566 11.61 -12.20 30.63
C SER A 566 13.07 -12.59 30.41
N ASN A 567 13.36 -13.20 29.26
CA ASN A 567 14.75 -13.47 28.84
C ASN A 567 15.52 -12.20 28.49
N LEU A 568 14.81 -11.11 28.17
CA LEU A 568 15.36 -9.81 27.79
C LEU A 568 14.93 -8.74 28.81
N GLN A 569 15.89 -7.93 29.25
CA GLN A 569 15.64 -6.73 30.07
C GLN A 569 15.56 -5.46 29.22
N GLU A 570 16.20 -5.45 28.05
CA GLU A 570 16.10 -4.42 27.02
C GLU A 570 16.04 -5.10 25.64
N ILE A 571 15.33 -4.50 24.68
CA ILE A 571 15.19 -5.01 23.31
C ILE A 571 16.03 -4.14 22.37
N ILE A 572 16.98 -4.75 21.67
CA ILE A 572 17.74 -4.11 20.61
C ILE A 572 17.02 -4.35 19.28
N LEU A 573 16.36 -3.31 18.76
CA LEU A 573 15.54 -3.40 17.56
C LEU A 573 16.37 -3.86 16.36
N GLY A 574 15.89 -4.88 15.62
CA GLY A 574 16.54 -5.48 14.46
C GLY A 574 17.63 -6.52 14.78
N LYS A 575 18.08 -6.62 16.06
CA LYS A 575 18.91 -7.73 16.55
C LYS A 575 18.06 -8.81 17.23
N ASP A 576 17.20 -8.38 18.14
CA ASP A 576 16.37 -9.28 18.93
C ASP A 576 15.06 -9.58 18.19
N ASN A 577 14.83 -10.86 17.92
CA ASN A 577 13.69 -11.32 17.11
C ASN A 577 12.59 -11.99 17.94
N ILE A 578 12.88 -12.38 19.19
CA ILE A 578 11.98 -13.14 20.04
C ILE A 578 12.09 -12.66 21.48
N LEU A 579 10.94 -12.35 22.09
CA LEU A 579 10.80 -12.16 23.53
C LEU A 579 10.18 -13.41 24.15
N GLU A 580 10.92 -14.09 25.03
CA GLU A 580 10.45 -15.24 25.79
C GLU A 580 10.13 -14.82 27.22
N THR A 581 8.93 -15.15 27.68
CA THR A 581 8.48 -14.87 29.05
C THR A 581 8.08 -16.15 29.75
N ASN A 582 8.66 -16.36 30.93
CA ASN A 582 8.38 -17.47 31.85
C ASN A 582 7.43 -16.97 32.93
N ILE A 583 6.26 -17.57 32.99
CA ILE A 583 5.16 -17.19 33.89
C ILE A 583 5.03 -18.28 34.95
N LEU A 584 5.12 -17.89 36.22
CA LEU A 584 4.91 -18.75 37.38
C LEU A 584 3.60 -18.37 38.06
N VAL A 585 2.65 -19.29 38.10
CA VAL A 585 1.39 -19.11 38.84
C VAL A 585 1.40 -20.02 40.06
N LYS A 586 1.12 -19.45 41.22
CA LYS A 586 0.99 -20.19 42.49
C LYS A 586 -0.44 -20.11 43.00
N SER A 587 -0.96 -21.24 43.46
CA SER A 587 -2.23 -21.36 44.18
C SER A 587 -1.99 -21.95 45.55
N SER A 588 -2.53 -21.31 46.59
CA SER A 588 -2.41 -21.75 47.98
C SER A 588 -3.74 -21.66 48.73
N LYS A 589 -3.80 -22.30 49.90
CA LYS A 589 -5.01 -22.57 50.71
C LYS A 589 -5.94 -23.60 50.08
N GLU A 590 -6.58 -23.27 48.96
CA GLU A 590 -7.55 -24.12 48.28
C GLU A 590 -7.25 -24.23 46.77
N PRO A 591 -7.73 -25.28 46.08
CA PRO A 591 -7.49 -25.46 44.66
C PRO A 591 -8.00 -24.30 43.80
N ALA A 592 -7.18 -23.86 42.84
CA ALA A 592 -7.60 -22.93 41.81
C ALA A 592 -8.26 -23.70 40.66
N LEU A 593 -9.58 -23.54 40.51
CA LEU A 593 -10.38 -24.27 39.53
C LEU A 593 -10.45 -23.51 38.21
N LYS A 594 -10.21 -24.20 37.09
CA LYS A 594 -10.10 -23.64 35.72
C LYS A 594 -9.26 -22.36 35.69
N CYS A 595 -7.99 -22.49 36.10
CA CYS A 595 -7.07 -21.38 36.11
C CYS A 595 -6.54 -21.10 34.71
N GLU A 596 -6.62 -19.85 34.28
CA GLU A 596 -6.19 -19.37 32.97
C GLU A 596 -5.39 -18.08 33.13
N ILE A 597 -4.42 -17.88 32.25
CA ILE A 597 -3.69 -16.61 32.10
C ILE A 597 -4.26 -15.87 30.89
N ILE A 598 -4.64 -14.62 31.10
CA ILE A 598 -5.05 -13.68 30.07
C ILE A 598 -3.87 -12.75 29.80
N ILE A 599 -3.40 -12.71 28.56
CA ILE A 599 -2.29 -11.86 28.13
C ILE A 599 -2.87 -10.75 27.26
N GLU A 600 -2.74 -9.51 27.74
CA GLU A 600 -3.08 -8.30 27.00
C GLU A 600 -1.78 -7.69 26.46
N LYS A 601 -1.68 -7.60 25.13
CA LYS A 601 -0.48 -7.13 24.43
C LYS A 601 -0.80 -5.95 23.53
N SER A 602 0.21 -5.16 23.17
CA SER A 602 0.10 -4.14 22.11
C SER A 602 -0.06 -4.79 20.72
N GLN A 603 -0.61 -4.03 19.76
CA GLN A 603 -0.82 -4.53 18.39
C GLN A 603 0.48 -4.85 17.65
N SER A 604 1.62 -4.30 18.08
CA SER A 604 2.91 -4.39 17.39
C SER A 604 3.68 -5.70 17.62
N ILE A 605 3.20 -6.61 18.46
CA ILE A 605 3.85 -7.89 18.75
C ILE A 605 2.91 -9.07 18.52
N GLU A 606 3.41 -10.14 17.91
CA GLU A 606 2.64 -11.34 17.58
C GLU A 606 3.08 -12.53 18.43
N LEU A 607 2.17 -13.49 18.67
CA LEU A 607 2.50 -14.70 19.43
C LEU A 607 3.00 -15.78 18.46
N ARG A 608 4.24 -16.26 18.63
CA ARG A 608 4.87 -17.17 17.65
C ARG A 608 4.49 -18.63 17.83
N ASN A 609 4.16 -19.05 19.05
CA ASN A 609 3.85 -20.45 19.36
C ASN A 609 3.06 -20.55 20.66
N VAL A 610 1.85 -21.13 20.62
CA VAL A 610 1.38 -21.95 21.75
C VAL A 610 0.42 -23.03 21.24
N LYS A 611 0.75 -24.31 21.46
CA LYS A 611 -0.18 -25.43 21.17
C LYS A 611 -1.39 -25.45 22.12
N GLU A 612 -1.29 -24.75 23.25
CA GLU A 612 -2.26 -24.80 24.35
C GLU A 612 -3.02 -23.48 24.58
N CYS A 613 -2.53 -22.33 24.09
CA CYS A 613 -3.26 -21.05 24.22
C CYS A 613 -4.17 -20.82 23.02
N SER A 614 -5.31 -20.19 23.31
CA SER A 614 -6.26 -19.73 22.31
C SER A 614 -6.14 -18.21 22.16
N GLN A 615 -6.08 -17.74 20.91
CA GLN A 615 -6.08 -16.32 20.62
C GLN A 615 -7.51 -15.90 20.26
N THR A 616 -8.06 -14.96 21.03
CA THR A 616 -9.28 -14.23 20.65
C THR A 616 -8.90 -12.96 19.88
N HIS A 617 -9.88 -12.22 19.34
CA HIS A 617 -9.62 -10.96 18.60
C HIS A 617 -8.91 -9.87 19.44
N LYS A 618 -8.85 -10.00 20.77
CA LYS A 618 -8.30 -8.98 21.68
C LYS A 618 -7.26 -9.54 22.67
N ASP A 619 -7.51 -10.72 23.22
CA ASP A 619 -6.71 -11.30 24.31
C ASP A 619 -6.21 -12.71 23.97
N ILE A 620 -5.04 -13.08 24.49
CA ILE A 620 -4.53 -14.46 24.42
C ILE A 620 -4.90 -15.14 25.73
N VAL A 621 -5.63 -16.25 25.66
CA VAL A 621 -6.06 -17.03 26.81
C VAL A 621 -5.29 -18.35 26.85
N CYS A 622 -4.51 -18.53 27.90
CA CYS A 622 -3.67 -19.69 28.13
C CYS A 622 -4.21 -20.51 29.31
N PRO A 623 -4.68 -21.75 29.08
CA PRO A 623 -5.09 -22.64 30.17
C PRO A 623 -3.86 -23.06 30.99
N VAL A 624 -3.96 -22.98 32.32
CA VAL A 624 -2.91 -23.41 33.25
C VAL A 624 -3.23 -24.80 33.81
N SER A 625 -4.43 -24.95 34.39
CA SER A 625 -4.90 -26.22 34.92
C SER A 625 -6.40 -26.18 35.22
N ASN A 626 -7.05 -27.34 35.19
CA ASN A 626 -8.45 -27.48 35.62
C ASN A 626 -8.61 -27.42 37.14
N ALA A 627 -7.62 -27.92 37.90
CA ALA A 627 -7.57 -27.83 39.36
C ALA A 627 -6.13 -28.00 39.83
N PHE A 628 -5.61 -27.10 40.67
CA PHE A 628 -4.29 -27.28 41.28
C PHE A 628 -4.09 -26.48 42.58
N VAL A 629 -3.21 -27.01 43.43
CA VAL A 629 -2.58 -26.35 44.57
C VAL A 629 -1.07 -26.49 44.40
N GLY A 630 -0.29 -25.45 44.71
CA GLY A 630 1.14 -25.38 44.45
C GLY A 630 1.47 -24.50 43.25
N GLU A 631 2.51 -24.85 42.51
CA GLU A 631 3.08 -23.99 41.47
C GLU A 631 2.94 -24.60 40.07
N LYS A 632 2.67 -23.75 39.07
CA LYS A 632 2.65 -24.11 37.65
C LYS A 632 3.44 -23.09 36.84
N LYS A 633 4.22 -23.59 35.88
CA LYS A 633 5.04 -22.78 34.97
C LYS A 633 4.49 -22.85 33.56
N LEU A 634 4.44 -21.71 32.89
CA LEU A 634 4.08 -21.56 31.49
C LEU A 634 5.11 -20.67 30.80
N THR A 635 5.53 -21.03 29.58
CA THR A 635 6.42 -20.20 28.77
C THR A 635 5.69 -19.76 27.51
N VAL A 636 5.73 -18.46 27.22
CA VAL A 636 5.16 -17.87 25.99
C VAL A 636 6.20 -17.04 25.25
N ARG A 637 6.12 -17.03 23.90
CA ARG A 637 7.10 -16.39 23.01
C ARG A 637 6.42 -15.41 22.06
N PHE A 638 6.91 -14.17 22.04
CA PHE A 638 6.45 -13.11 21.16
C PHE A 638 7.46 -12.83 20.04
N ASP A 639 6.97 -12.59 18.83
CA ASP A 639 7.76 -12.14 17.67
C ASP A 639 7.90 -10.61 17.69
N LEU A 640 9.12 -10.14 17.44
CA LEU A 640 9.52 -8.73 17.53
C LEU A 640 9.78 -8.09 16.15
N LYS A 641 9.58 -8.81 15.04
CA LYS A 641 9.95 -8.34 13.69
C LYS A 641 9.21 -7.09 13.21
N ASN A 642 7.95 -6.92 13.59
CA ASN A 642 7.08 -5.86 13.08
C ASN A 642 7.02 -4.60 13.99
N ILE A 643 8.02 -4.43 14.87
CA ILE A 643 8.07 -3.30 15.80
C ILE A 643 8.56 -2.04 15.09
N GLN A 644 7.82 -0.95 15.23
CA GLN A 644 8.19 0.34 14.65
C GLN A 644 9.32 1.02 15.44
N PRO A 645 10.25 1.73 14.78
CA PRO A 645 11.36 2.45 15.44
C PRO A 645 10.94 3.58 16.39
N SER A 646 9.69 4.05 16.32
CA SER A 646 9.13 5.12 17.16
C SER A 646 8.74 4.64 18.57
N LEU A 647 8.57 3.33 18.78
CA LEU A 647 8.17 2.74 20.07
C LEU A 647 9.34 2.77 21.07
N LYS A 648 9.07 3.29 22.28
CA LYS A 648 10.06 3.34 23.37
C LYS A 648 10.03 2.13 24.30
N TYR A 649 8.86 1.51 24.47
CA TYR A 649 8.66 0.38 25.37
C TYR A 649 7.64 -0.59 24.78
N ILE A 650 7.78 -1.87 25.10
CA ILE A 650 6.74 -2.88 24.93
C ILE A 650 6.07 -3.11 26.27
N ASN A 651 4.74 -2.98 26.28
CA ASN A 651 3.93 -3.24 27.47
C ASN A 651 3.09 -4.50 27.25
N ILE A 652 3.20 -5.46 28.17
CA ILE A 652 2.42 -6.70 28.19
C ILE A 652 1.84 -6.86 29.59
N ASN A 653 0.52 -6.99 29.70
CA ASN A 653 -0.14 -7.25 30.98
C ASN A 653 -0.58 -8.71 31.06
N PHE A 654 -0.10 -9.41 32.08
CA PHE A 654 -0.53 -10.77 32.40
C PHE A 654 -1.58 -10.71 33.51
N LYS A 655 -2.70 -11.43 33.34
CA LYS A 655 -3.76 -11.52 34.35
C LYS A 655 -4.13 -12.98 34.62
N VAL A 656 -4.38 -13.33 35.88
CA VAL A 656 -4.85 -14.67 36.26
C VAL A 656 -6.36 -14.64 36.49
N ARG A 657 -7.06 -15.62 35.91
CA ARG A 657 -8.49 -15.84 36.09
C ARG A 657 -8.75 -17.26 36.58
N THR A 658 -9.68 -17.43 37.52
CA THR A 658 -10.11 -18.73 38.05
C THR A 658 -11.62 -18.73 38.32
N LEU A 659 -12.26 -19.90 38.27
CA LEU A 659 -13.68 -20.10 38.59
C LEU A 659 -13.97 -20.28 40.08
N SER A 660 -12.98 -20.69 40.88
CA SER A 660 -13.13 -20.77 42.35
C SER A 660 -13.31 -19.37 42.98
N GLY A 661 -12.97 -18.31 42.25
CA GLY A 661 -12.79 -16.99 42.86
C GLY A 661 -11.47 -16.91 43.61
N ALA A 662 -11.01 -15.68 43.80
CA ALA A 662 -9.70 -15.37 44.37
C ALA A 662 -9.89 -14.61 45.68
N LEU A 663 -9.07 -14.92 46.68
CA LEU A 663 -9.03 -14.16 47.93
C LEU A 663 -8.52 -12.72 47.69
N PRO A 664 -8.94 -11.73 48.48
CA PRO A 664 -8.57 -10.31 48.27
C PRO A 664 -7.07 -10.03 48.19
N ASP A 665 -6.26 -10.82 48.92
CA ASP A 665 -4.79 -10.69 48.94
C ASP A 665 -4.10 -11.28 47.71
N SER A 666 -4.86 -11.76 46.71
CA SER A 666 -4.30 -12.39 45.52
C SER A 666 -3.65 -11.36 44.58
N LEU A 667 -2.43 -11.63 44.15
CA LEU A 667 -1.78 -10.86 43.08
C LEU A 667 -2.19 -11.47 41.73
N LEU A 668 -3.19 -10.85 41.10
CA LEU A 668 -3.80 -11.36 39.86
C LEU A 668 -3.27 -10.70 38.59
N LYS A 669 -2.40 -9.68 38.69
CA LYS A 669 -1.92 -8.92 37.54
C LYS A 669 -0.42 -8.68 37.64
N TYR A 670 0.26 -8.78 36.51
CA TYR A 670 1.67 -8.47 36.38
C TYR A 670 1.92 -7.66 35.08
N PRO A 671 2.26 -6.35 35.18
CA PRO A 671 2.67 -5.56 34.03
C PRO A 671 4.16 -5.78 33.73
N LEU A 672 4.47 -6.20 32.50
CA LEU A 672 5.82 -6.33 31.99
C LEU A 672 6.10 -5.20 30.99
N ASN A 673 7.03 -4.32 31.34
CA ASN A 673 7.44 -3.18 30.51
C ASN A 673 8.92 -3.36 30.13
N ILE A 674 9.21 -3.51 28.84
CA ILE A 674 10.57 -3.72 28.35
C ILE A 674 10.98 -2.54 27.45
N PRO A 675 12.05 -1.80 27.77
CA PRO A 675 12.54 -0.71 26.94
C PRO A 675 13.10 -1.20 25.60
N ILE A 676 12.87 -0.41 24.55
CA ILE A 676 13.45 -0.60 23.23
C ILE A 676 14.63 0.36 23.08
N LYS A 677 15.75 -0.17 22.59
CA LYS A 677 17.01 0.55 22.37
C LYS A 677 17.42 0.44 20.92
N LEU A 678 17.74 1.59 20.32
CA LEU A 678 18.25 1.67 18.97
C LEU A 678 19.78 1.69 19.03
N VAL A 679 20.42 0.72 18.38
CA VAL A 679 21.87 0.62 18.21
C VAL A 679 22.17 0.75 16.73
N ASN A 680 22.69 1.92 16.33
CA ASN A 680 23.07 2.21 14.96
C ASN A 680 24.59 2.34 14.84
N SER A 681 25.11 2.00 13.66
CA SER A 681 26.52 2.14 13.31
C SER A 681 26.58 2.75 11.90
N PRO A 682 26.53 4.09 11.78
CA PRO A 682 26.61 4.74 10.47
C PRO A 682 27.97 4.48 9.82
N TYR A 683 27.98 4.40 8.49
CA TYR A 683 29.18 4.49 7.67
C TYR A 683 28.95 5.59 6.63
N LEU A 684 29.95 6.45 6.43
CA LEU A 684 29.85 7.64 5.58
C LEU A 684 31.07 7.77 4.68
N GLN A 685 30.85 7.88 3.37
CA GLN A 685 31.91 8.01 2.38
C GLN A 685 31.62 9.15 1.39
N GLY A 686 32.54 10.09 1.24
CA GLY A 686 32.50 11.15 0.23
C GLY A 686 33.33 10.82 -1.01
N LYS A 687 32.83 11.22 -2.18
CA LYS A 687 33.52 11.14 -3.49
C LYS A 687 33.16 12.36 -4.35
N SER A 688 34.02 12.73 -5.29
CA SER A 688 33.75 13.73 -6.33
C SER A 688 33.61 13.08 -7.71
N ASP A 689 32.74 13.64 -8.55
CA ASP A 689 32.56 13.29 -9.96
C ASP A 689 32.49 14.57 -10.83
N PRO A 690 33.50 14.83 -11.68
CA PRO A 690 34.80 14.13 -11.75
C PRO A 690 35.66 14.36 -10.50
N GLU A 691 36.67 13.52 -10.27
CA GLU A 691 37.64 13.69 -9.17
C GLU A 691 38.60 14.87 -9.43
N ASP A 692 38.96 15.08 -10.70
CA ASP A 692 39.83 16.13 -11.18
C ASP A 692 39.30 16.83 -12.44
N ILE A 693 39.68 18.11 -12.60
CA ILE A 693 39.29 18.99 -13.70
C ILE A 693 40.52 19.77 -14.17
N GLU A 694 40.81 19.75 -15.47
CA GLU A 694 41.85 20.57 -16.09
C GLU A 694 41.24 21.80 -16.77
N LEU A 695 41.79 23.00 -16.52
CA LEU A 695 41.31 24.24 -17.12
C LEU A 695 41.89 24.47 -18.53
N GLY A 696 41.02 24.67 -19.52
CA GLY A 696 41.37 25.00 -20.92
C GLY A 696 41.20 26.50 -21.27
N GLU A 697 41.72 26.94 -22.43
CA GLU A 697 41.79 28.36 -22.82
C GLU A 697 40.43 29.05 -23.09
N GLU A 698 39.34 28.29 -23.29
CA GLU A 698 38.01 28.82 -23.65
C GLU A 698 36.90 28.51 -22.63
N ILE A 699 37.23 27.97 -21.45
CA ILE A 699 36.22 27.52 -20.48
C ILE A 699 35.82 28.68 -19.54
N ASN A 700 34.56 29.14 -19.63
CA ASN A 700 34.04 30.21 -18.78
C ASN A 700 33.48 29.71 -17.44
N SER A 701 32.92 28.49 -17.39
CA SER A 701 32.44 27.86 -16.16
C SER A 701 32.77 26.37 -16.12
N ILE A 702 32.97 25.85 -14.91
CA ILE A 702 33.15 24.41 -14.66
C ILE A 702 32.06 23.92 -13.71
N SER A 703 31.64 22.67 -13.86
CA SER A 703 30.66 22.04 -12.97
C SER A 703 31.16 20.69 -12.49
N PHE A 704 30.93 20.38 -11.22
CA PHE A 704 31.23 19.07 -10.64
C PHE A 704 30.22 18.70 -9.56
N THR A 705 30.11 17.42 -9.27
CA THR A 705 29.19 16.91 -8.25
C THR A 705 29.96 16.15 -7.18
N GLN A 706 29.69 16.46 -5.92
CA GLN A 706 30.21 15.70 -4.80
C GLN A 706 29.10 14.82 -4.21
N VAL A 707 29.39 13.53 -4.09
CA VAL A 707 28.46 12.48 -3.66
C VAL A 707 28.90 11.94 -2.31
N TYR A 708 27.96 11.81 -1.37
CA TYR A 708 28.15 11.18 -0.08
C TYR A 708 27.23 9.99 0.08
N THR A 709 27.82 8.80 0.27
CA THR A 709 27.09 7.57 0.53
C THR A 709 27.02 7.34 2.03
N VAL A 710 25.81 7.20 2.56
CA VAL A 710 25.51 6.84 3.94
C VAL A 710 24.99 5.40 3.96
N VAL A 711 25.57 4.56 4.81
CA VAL A 711 25.15 3.16 5.00
C VAL A 711 24.87 2.91 6.48
N ASN A 712 23.81 2.19 6.80
CA ASN A 712 23.57 1.71 8.16
C ASN A 712 24.12 0.28 8.31
N SER A 713 25.25 0.15 9.00
CA SER A 713 25.85 -1.14 9.34
C SER A 713 25.41 -1.68 10.70
N GLY A 714 24.59 -0.92 11.44
CA GLY A 714 24.06 -1.32 12.74
C GLY A 714 22.80 -2.19 12.60
N PRO A 715 22.42 -2.93 13.66
CA PRO A 715 21.22 -3.76 13.64
C PRO A 715 19.91 -2.95 13.69
N SER A 716 19.93 -1.73 14.23
CA SER A 716 18.71 -0.92 14.37
C SER A 716 18.55 0.11 13.25
N PRO A 717 17.31 0.41 12.81
CA PRO A 717 17.05 1.48 11.86
C PRO A 717 17.59 2.83 12.34
N MET A 718 18.17 3.61 11.43
CA MET A 718 18.84 4.87 11.74
C MET A 718 18.19 6.02 10.98
N LYS A 719 17.80 7.08 11.69
CA LYS A 719 17.32 8.30 11.04
C LYS A 719 18.47 8.99 10.30
N VAL A 720 18.26 9.35 9.04
CA VAL A 720 19.27 10.06 8.23
C VAL A 720 19.14 11.56 8.47
N ASP A 721 20.16 12.14 9.09
CA ASP A 721 20.33 13.58 9.33
C ASP A 721 21.81 13.91 9.10
N VAL A 722 22.13 14.27 7.85
CA VAL A 722 23.50 14.56 7.41
C VAL A 722 23.66 16.05 7.22
N LYS A 723 24.70 16.60 7.84
CA LYS A 723 25.11 17.99 7.68
C LYS A 723 26.36 18.08 6.81
N ILE A 724 26.30 18.84 5.74
CA ILE A 724 27.41 19.02 4.81
C ILE A 724 27.87 20.47 4.89
N PHE A 725 29.15 20.66 5.17
CA PHE A 725 29.81 21.96 5.22
C PHE A 725 30.60 22.15 3.94
N SER A 726 30.22 23.16 3.15
CA SER A 726 30.82 23.44 1.85
C SER A 726 31.43 24.85 1.79
N PRO A 727 32.67 25.01 1.28
CA PRO A 727 33.38 26.29 1.20
C PRO A 727 32.93 27.09 -0.04
N VAL A 728 31.64 27.41 -0.08
CA VAL A 728 31.00 28.18 -1.14
C VAL A 728 31.44 29.64 -1.05
N ILE A 729 31.93 30.18 -2.17
CA ILE A 729 32.35 31.58 -2.27
C ILE A 729 31.31 32.32 -3.12
N GLU A 730 30.63 33.31 -2.53
CA GLU A 730 29.60 34.08 -3.21
C GLU A 730 30.11 34.69 -4.53
N ASN A 731 29.31 34.58 -5.60
CA ASN A 731 29.60 35.01 -6.97
C ASN A 731 30.80 34.32 -7.65
N ILE A 732 31.39 33.27 -7.05
CA ILE A 732 32.49 32.49 -7.66
C ILE A 732 32.15 31.00 -7.73
N ILE A 733 31.62 30.45 -6.63
CA ILE A 733 31.18 29.06 -6.53
C ILE A 733 29.72 29.08 -6.09
N SER A 734 28.84 28.47 -6.85
CA SER A 734 27.42 28.34 -6.53
C SER A 734 26.98 26.89 -6.48
N ILE A 735 26.12 26.57 -5.51
CA ILE A 735 25.43 25.28 -5.47
C ILE A 735 24.26 25.36 -6.46
N THR A 736 24.27 24.53 -7.49
CA THR A 736 23.21 24.50 -8.51
C THR A 736 22.12 23.51 -8.18
N ARG A 737 22.48 22.40 -7.52
CA ARG A 737 21.52 21.36 -7.13
C ARG A 737 21.97 20.63 -5.87
N THR A 738 21.02 20.34 -4.99
CA THR A 738 21.22 19.39 -3.89
C THR A 738 20.19 18.28 -3.98
N ARG A 739 20.61 17.04 -3.74
CA ARG A 739 19.72 15.88 -3.83
C ARG A 739 20.14 14.86 -2.79
N ILE A 740 19.21 14.38 -1.98
CA ILE A 740 19.34 13.15 -1.21
C ILE A 740 18.45 12.10 -1.85
N ALA A 741 19.03 10.95 -2.19
CA ALA A 741 18.37 9.87 -2.90
C ALA A 741 18.56 8.53 -2.18
N THR A 742 17.49 7.76 -2.07
CA THR A 742 17.53 6.32 -1.82
C THR A 742 17.26 5.60 -3.14
N LYS A 743 17.19 4.27 -3.09
CA LYS A 743 16.81 3.45 -4.24
C LYS A 743 15.45 3.86 -4.85
N ASP A 744 14.54 4.41 -4.03
CA ASP A 744 13.13 4.60 -4.38
C ASP A 744 12.63 6.07 -4.29
N GLU A 745 13.36 6.98 -3.64
CA GLU A 745 12.97 8.39 -3.49
C GLU A 745 14.14 9.36 -3.65
N ALA A 746 13.86 10.58 -4.13
CA ALA A 746 14.82 11.67 -4.13
C ALA A 746 14.16 12.97 -3.70
N THR A 747 14.81 13.70 -2.78
CA THR A 747 14.36 15.01 -2.27
C THR A 747 15.51 16.00 -2.30
N GLU A 748 15.20 17.30 -2.27
CA GLU A 748 16.24 18.34 -2.18
C GLU A 748 16.66 18.56 -0.72
N CYS A 749 17.94 18.87 -0.53
CA CYS A 749 18.45 19.23 0.80
C CYS A 749 18.21 20.72 1.08
N ILE A 750 18.15 21.06 2.36
CA ILE A 750 17.95 22.44 2.79
C ILE A 750 19.30 23.14 2.88
N ILE A 751 19.49 24.19 2.08
CA ILE A 751 20.66 25.08 2.19
C ILE A 751 20.40 26.04 3.36
N GLY A 752 21.20 25.90 4.41
CA GLY A 752 21.09 26.65 5.66
C GLY A 752 21.87 27.96 5.64
N ARG A 753 22.35 28.39 6.82
CA ARG A 753 23.05 29.68 6.98
C ARG A 753 24.39 29.69 6.23
N LYS A 754 24.65 30.81 5.57
CA LYS A 754 25.97 31.20 5.07
C LYS A 754 26.83 31.72 6.23
N ASP A 755 28.14 31.58 6.11
CA ASP A 755 29.15 32.09 7.05
C ASP A 755 29.22 31.48 8.45
N ILE A 756 29.08 30.16 8.53
CA ILE A 756 29.26 29.42 9.79
C ILE A 756 30.76 29.10 9.99
N ALA A 757 31.30 29.40 11.17
CA ALA A 757 32.57 28.83 11.63
C ALA A 757 32.33 27.36 11.96
N ALA A 758 32.69 26.46 11.05
CA ALA A 758 32.53 25.04 11.27
C ALA A 758 33.55 24.62 12.34
N ASN A 759 33.10 24.26 13.56
CA ASN A 759 33.95 23.69 14.62
C ASN A 759 34.43 22.27 14.23
N LEU A 760 35.00 22.12 13.05
CA LEU A 760 35.55 20.89 12.50
C LEU A 760 37.04 20.87 12.82
N LYS A 761 37.52 19.77 13.42
CA LYS A 761 38.96 19.54 13.60
C LYS A 761 39.43 18.67 12.44
N MET A 762 40.46 19.12 11.74
CA MET A 762 41.10 18.33 10.69
C MET A 762 42.08 17.35 11.34
N GLU A 763 41.95 16.05 11.06
CA GLU A 763 42.99 15.07 11.42
C GLU A 763 43.98 14.95 10.27
N ASP A 764 45.29 15.09 10.53
CA ASP A 764 46.37 15.08 9.52
C ASP A 764 46.35 13.86 8.57
N LYS A 765 45.77 12.73 9.00
CA LYS A 765 45.64 11.52 8.16
C LYS A 765 44.69 11.71 6.96
N SER A 766 43.76 12.65 7.02
CA SER A 766 42.74 12.86 5.99
C SER A 766 43.25 13.58 4.73
N LEU A 767 44.28 14.44 4.83
CA LEU A 767 44.94 15.03 3.65
C LEU A 767 45.89 14.06 2.95
N ALA A 768 46.54 13.16 3.70
CA ALA A 768 47.44 12.15 3.13
C ALA A 768 46.73 11.23 2.10
N THR A 769 45.42 11.05 2.24
CA THR A 769 44.57 10.27 1.33
C THR A 769 44.46 10.85 -0.08
N PHE A 770 44.55 12.18 -0.25
CA PHE A 770 44.31 12.85 -1.54
C PHE A 770 45.59 13.08 -2.38
N LYS A 771 46.78 12.69 -1.88
CA LYS A 771 48.08 12.74 -2.60
C LYS A 771 48.44 14.11 -3.23
N VAL A 772 47.97 15.24 -2.68
CA VAL A 772 48.29 16.58 -3.21
C VAL A 772 49.42 17.23 -2.39
N PRO A 773 50.49 17.79 -3.00
CA PRO A 773 51.52 18.53 -2.27
C PRO A 773 50.98 19.87 -1.75
N GLU A 774 50.91 20.05 -0.42
CA GLU A 774 50.39 21.29 0.23
C GLU A 774 51.09 22.57 -0.24
N ASN A 775 52.39 22.49 -0.55
CA ASN A 775 53.19 23.63 -1.02
C ASN A 775 52.83 24.08 -2.44
N LYS A 776 52.06 23.28 -3.18
CA LYS A 776 51.66 23.53 -4.58
C LYS A 776 50.16 23.68 -4.76
N SER A 777 49.36 23.62 -3.69
CA SER A 777 47.90 23.67 -3.78
C SER A 777 47.26 24.79 -2.98
N ILE A 778 46.14 25.30 -3.49
CA ILE A 778 45.23 26.21 -2.79
C ILE A 778 44.10 25.35 -2.24
N SER A 779 43.93 25.30 -0.92
CA SER A 779 42.89 24.50 -0.27
C SER A 779 41.67 25.38 0.04
N LEU A 780 40.56 25.12 -0.63
CA LEU A 780 39.26 25.68 -0.28
C LEU A 780 38.56 24.68 0.64
N ASN A 781 38.46 25.01 1.92
CA ASN A 781 37.93 24.11 2.94
C ASN A 781 37.20 24.88 4.04
N CYS A 782 36.49 24.14 4.90
CA CYS A 782 35.72 24.69 6.02
C CYS A 782 36.44 24.71 7.37
N PHE A 783 37.74 24.40 7.41
CA PHE A 783 38.52 24.36 8.65
C PHE A 783 39.10 25.73 9.00
N GLU A 784 39.48 26.51 7.99
CA GLU A 784 40.15 27.81 8.15
C GLU A 784 39.30 29.01 7.66
N GLY A 785 38.01 28.79 7.37
CA GLY A 785 37.14 29.81 6.76
C GLY A 785 35.64 29.65 7.07
N THR A 786 34.84 30.53 6.46
CA THR A 786 33.38 30.54 6.58
C THR A 786 32.73 29.56 5.61
N CYS A 787 31.69 28.84 6.05
CA CYS A 787 31.03 27.83 5.23
C CYS A 787 29.51 27.92 5.17
N THR A 788 28.98 27.31 4.11
CA THR A 788 27.54 27.07 3.93
C THR A 788 27.21 25.68 4.47
N GLU A 789 26.27 25.61 5.41
CA GLU A 789 25.72 24.34 5.94
C GLU A 789 24.55 23.88 5.08
N ILE A 790 24.60 22.64 4.61
CA ILE A 790 23.54 21.97 3.85
C ILE A 790 23.04 20.84 4.73
N THR A 791 21.75 20.83 5.05
CA THR A 791 21.13 19.80 5.89
C THR A 791 20.28 18.88 5.01
N CYS A 792 20.63 17.60 4.99
CA CYS A 792 19.94 16.56 4.26
C CYS A 792 19.27 15.61 5.25
N ASN A 793 17.95 15.70 5.36
CA ASN A 793 17.14 14.88 6.25
C ASN A 793 16.31 13.88 5.44
N GLN A 794 16.25 12.64 5.89
CA GLN A 794 15.37 11.62 5.34
C GLN A 794 14.75 10.79 6.48
N GLY A 795 13.89 9.84 6.13
CA GLY A 795 13.34 8.84 7.04
C GLY A 795 14.40 7.91 7.64
N TYR A 796 13.97 6.71 8.02
CA TYR A 796 14.86 5.70 8.60
C TYR A 796 15.55 4.89 7.50
N LEU A 797 16.86 4.72 7.65
CA LEU A 797 17.68 3.79 6.88
C LEU A 797 17.75 2.45 7.61
N PHE A 798 17.20 1.40 7.02
CA PHE A 798 17.21 0.05 7.59
C PHE A 798 18.57 -0.63 7.37
N VAL A 799 18.74 -1.82 7.96
CA VAL A 799 20.01 -2.55 7.95
C VAL A 799 20.44 -2.84 6.50
N SER A 800 21.69 -2.52 6.17
CA SER A 800 22.27 -2.72 4.83
C SER A 800 21.65 -1.89 3.71
N GLU A 801 20.75 -0.96 4.01
CA GLU A 801 20.33 0.07 3.06
C GLU A 801 21.36 1.18 2.97
N LEU A 802 21.38 1.85 1.81
CA LEU A 802 22.22 3.00 1.54
C LEU A 802 21.40 4.16 1.01
N THR A 803 21.88 5.37 1.27
CA THR A 803 21.39 6.60 0.65
C THR A 803 22.57 7.41 0.14
N GLU A 804 22.37 8.06 -1.00
CA GLU A 804 23.35 8.91 -1.66
C GLU A 804 22.90 10.36 -1.63
N ILE A 805 23.78 11.24 -1.19
CA ILE A 805 23.57 12.68 -1.17
C ILE A 805 24.50 13.30 -2.22
N SER A 806 23.95 13.92 -3.25
CA SER A 806 24.72 14.63 -4.28
C SER A 806 24.52 16.14 -4.18
N ILE A 807 25.64 16.86 -4.24
CA ILE A 807 25.69 18.33 -4.31
C ILE A 807 26.43 18.71 -5.58
N SER A 808 25.73 19.39 -6.48
CA SER A 808 26.30 19.90 -7.72
C SER A 808 26.71 21.36 -7.55
N TYR A 809 27.91 21.66 -8.00
CA TYR A 809 28.52 22.98 -7.97
C TYR A 809 28.75 23.49 -9.38
N GLU A 810 28.68 24.80 -9.53
CA GLU A 810 29.13 25.54 -10.70
C GLU A 810 30.12 26.62 -10.24
N VAL A 811 31.23 26.75 -10.97
CA VAL A 811 32.32 27.68 -10.65
C VAL A 811 32.60 28.57 -11.86
N ASP A 812 32.63 29.87 -11.62
CA ASP A 812 33.07 30.87 -12.60
C ASP A 812 34.60 30.91 -12.61
N VAL A 813 35.19 30.45 -13.71
CA VAL A 813 36.65 30.30 -13.86
C VAL A 813 37.34 31.67 -13.84
N LYS A 814 36.75 32.69 -14.49
CA LYS A 814 37.34 34.03 -14.58
C LYS A 814 37.34 34.73 -13.22
N ALA A 815 36.26 34.59 -12.47
CA ALA A 815 36.15 35.15 -11.14
C ALA A 815 37.09 34.42 -10.14
N LEU A 816 37.25 33.10 -10.31
CA LEU A 816 38.18 32.28 -9.52
C LEU A 816 39.65 32.67 -9.78
N GLU A 817 40.05 32.79 -11.06
CA GLU A 817 41.39 33.24 -11.45
C GLU A 817 41.69 34.66 -10.96
N SER A 818 40.69 35.56 -11.02
CA SER A 818 40.84 36.92 -10.52
C SER A 818 41.04 36.97 -8.99
N LYS A 819 40.37 36.09 -8.24
CA LYS A 819 40.45 36.06 -6.77
C LYS A 819 41.79 35.50 -6.27
N PHE A 820 42.34 34.49 -6.94
CA PHE A 820 43.57 33.79 -6.53
C PHE A 820 44.77 34.10 -7.44
N LYS A 821 44.76 35.26 -8.10
CA LYS A 821 45.73 35.65 -9.14
C LYS A 821 47.20 35.55 -8.70
N THR A 822 47.49 35.84 -7.44
CA THR A 822 48.84 35.77 -6.85
C THR A 822 49.28 34.33 -6.57
N GLU A 823 48.36 33.49 -6.12
CA GLU A 823 48.58 32.10 -5.75
C GLU A 823 48.72 31.22 -6.99
N PHE A 824 47.96 31.49 -8.07
CA PHE A 824 48.10 30.83 -9.37
C PHE A 824 49.48 31.03 -10.03
N LEU A 825 50.31 31.97 -9.55
CA LEU A 825 51.70 32.13 -10.01
C LEU A 825 52.66 31.09 -9.42
N THR A 826 52.31 30.47 -8.30
CA THR A 826 53.19 29.56 -7.54
C THR A 826 52.56 28.20 -7.24
N LYS A 827 51.23 28.13 -7.21
CA LYS A 827 50.42 26.95 -6.92
C LYS A 827 49.70 26.50 -8.19
N GLU A 828 49.75 25.19 -8.45
CA GLU A 828 49.32 24.57 -9.71
C GLU A 828 47.92 23.93 -9.59
N VAL A 829 47.39 23.76 -8.37
CA VAL A 829 46.15 23.00 -8.11
C VAL A 829 45.26 23.73 -7.09
N ILE A 830 43.96 23.81 -7.34
CA ILE A 830 42.95 24.17 -6.33
C ILE A 830 42.28 22.88 -5.84
N MET A 831 42.30 22.64 -4.54
CA MET A 831 41.58 21.55 -3.90
C MET A 831 40.31 22.09 -3.25
N PHE A 832 39.15 21.72 -3.78
CA PHE A 832 37.85 22.05 -3.21
C PHE A 832 37.38 20.91 -2.29
N LEU A 833 37.33 21.18 -0.98
CA LEU A 833 37.09 20.19 0.06
C LEU A 833 35.82 20.51 0.86
N SER A 834 34.84 19.62 0.79
CA SER A 834 33.61 19.69 1.58
C SER A 834 33.53 18.53 2.57
N THR A 835 32.88 18.77 3.71
CA THR A 835 32.83 17.80 4.81
C THR A 835 31.39 17.46 5.17
N ALA A 836 31.03 16.19 5.08
CA ALA A 836 29.78 15.66 5.58
C ALA A 836 29.97 15.13 7.01
N LYS A 837 28.96 15.33 7.86
CA LYS A 837 28.92 14.86 9.24
C LYS A 837 27.57 14.22 9.54
N ILE A 838 27.61 13.02 10.11
CA ILE A 838 26.46 12.32 10.69
C ILE A 838 26.84 11.82 12.08
N GLN A 839 26.09 12.23 13.11
CA GLN A 839 26.45 11.98 14.51
C GLN A 839 27.92 12.39 14.81
N ASN A 840 28.79 11.42 15.12
CA ASN A 840 30.22 11.62 15.40
C ASN A 840 31.14 11.21 14.23
N ILE A 841 30.58 10.82 13.09
CA ILE A 841 31.34 10.37 11.91
C ILE A 841 31.41 11.51 10.90
N THR A 842 32.60 11.75 10.38
CA THR A 842 32.86 12.74 9.33
C THR A 842 33.45 12.05 8.11
N SER A 843 33.11 12.56 6.94
CA SER A 843 33.70 12.13 5.68
C SER A 843 33.90 13.33 4.77
N HIS A 844 34.93 13.27 3.93
CA HIS A 844 35.34 14.38 3.10
C HIS A 844 35.19 14.02 1.62
N SER A 845 34.82 15.00 0.82
CA SER A 845 34.86 14.90 -0.65
C SER A 845 35.74 16.01 -1.19
N ALA A 846 36.70 15.65 -2.04
CA ALA A 846 37.67 16.57 -2.62
C ALA A 846 37.56 16.55 -4.14
N THR A 847 37.55 17.74 -4.73
CA THR A 847 37.63 17.95 -6.18
C THR A 847 38.91 18.72 -6.48
N LEU A 848 39.74 18.23 -7.40
CA LEU A 848 41.02 18.85 -7.76
C LEU A 848 40.88 19.62 -9.07
N ILE A 849 41.19 20.90 -9.08
CA ILE A 849 41.15 21.75 -10.27
C ILE A 849 42.58 22.14 -10.61
N TYR A 850 43.09 21.63 -11.73
CA TYR A 850 44.44 21.87 -12.21
C TYR A 850 44.50 23.11 -13.11
N GLY A 851 45.40 24.03 -12.76
CA GLY A 851 45.77 25.15 -13.62
C GLY A 851 46.70 24.70 -14.75
N LYS A 852 46.67 25.42 -15.87
CA LYS A 852 47.44 25.12 -17.09
C LYS A 852 48.92 24.85 -16.79
N THR A 853 49.39 23.63 -17.08
CA THR A 853 50.83 23.33 -17.13
C THR A 853 51.35 23.53 -18.55
N ASN A 854 51.77 24.74 -18.88
CA ASN A 854 52.53 24.97 -20.12
C ASN A 854 53.95 24.42 -19.95
N LYS A 855 54.14 23.13 -20.15
CA LYS A 855 55.45 22.55 -20.44
C LYS A 855 55.45 21.96 -21.84
N SER A 856 55.61 22.83 -22.85
CA SER A 856 56.16 22.39 -24.12
C SER A 856 57.53 21.75 -23.84
N LEU A 857 57.69 20.47 -24.16
CA LEU A 857 58.96 19.76 -24.00
C LEU A 857 60.04 20.53 -24.77
N PRO A 858 61.19 20.85 -24.15
CA PRO A 858 62.27 21.54 -24.82
C PRO A 858 62.68 20.81 -26.10
N ILE A 859 62.82 21.54 -27.20
CA ILE A 859 63.09 20.99 -28.55
C ILE A 859 64.33 20.07 -28.55
N TRP A 860 65.29 20.30 -27.65
CA TRP A 860 66.48 19.46 -27.51
C TRP A 860 66.18 18.00 -27.15
N ILE A 861 65.07 17.71 -26.46
CA ILE A 861 64.68 16.34 -26.11
C ILE A 861 64.33 15.55 -27.38
N TYR A 862 63.66 16.19 -28.35
CA TYR A 862 63.40 15.56 -29.65
C TYR A 862 64.71 15.33 -30.44
N ILE A 863 65.64 16.29 -30.40
CA ILE A 863 66.95 16.17 -31.07
C ILE A 863 67.76 15.01 -30.46
N VAL A 864 67.79 14.87 -29.14
CA VAL A 864 68.50 13.80 -28.44
C VAL A 864 67.85 12.44 -28.70
N ALA A 865 66.52 12.36 -28.71
CA ALA A 865 65.81 11.12 -29.04
C ALA A 865 66.13 10.64 -30.46
N VAL A 866 66.22 11.55 -31.44
CA VAL A 866 66.60 11.22 -32.82
C VAL A 866 68.05 10.75 -32.89
N LEU A 867 68.99 11.42 -32.21
CA LEU A 867 70.40 11.03 -32.18
C LEU A 867 70.61 9.65 -31.54
N VAL A 868 69.95 9.38 -30.41
CA VAL A 868 70.00 8.07 -29.74
C VAL A 868 69.39 7.00 -30.64
N GLY A 869 68.28 7.29 -31.32
CA GLY A 869 67.68 6.39 -32.30
C GLY A 869 68.62 6.00 -33.44
N ILE A 870 69.37 6.96 -33.99
CA ILE A 870 70.35 6.72 -35.06
C ILE A 870 71.54 5.89 -34.55
N ILE A 871 72.02 6.16 -33.33
CA ILE A 871 73.10 5.39 -32.70
C ILE A 871 72.66 3.94 -32.45
N LEU A 872 71.44 3.74 -31.96
CA LEU A 872 70.90 2.42 -31.70
C LEU A 872 70.68 1.65 -33.02
N LEU A 873 70.21 2.32 -34.08
CA LEU A 873 70.08 1.74 -35.42
C LEU A 873 71.43 1.32 -36.01
N THR A 874 72.47 2.13 -35.87
CA THR A 874 73.81 1.82 -36.38
C THR A 874 74.46 0.65 -35.63
N VAL A 875 74.27 0.57 -34.31
CA VAL A 875 74.68 -0.59 -33.50
C VAL A 875 73.91 -1.85 -33.92
N LEU A 876 72.60 -1.75 -34.15
CA LEU A 876 71.78 -2.86 -34.62
C LEU A 876 72.26 -3.37 -35.99
N ILE A 877 72.54 -2.47 -36.94
CA ILE A 877 73.08 -2.81 -38.26
C ILE A 877 74.44 -3.50 -38.12
N PHE A 878 75.31 -3.00 -37.24
CA PHE A 878 76.63 -3.61 -37.00
C PHE A 878 76.53 -5.02 -36.38
N VAL A 879 75.61 -5.22 -35.43
CA VAL A 879 75.34 -6.55 -34.85
C VAL A 879 74.79 -7.49 -35.92
N LEU A 880 73.81 -7.06 -36.72
CA LEU A 880 73.25 -7.85 -37.82
C LEU A 880 74.32 -8.20 -38.88
N TYR A 881 75.26 -7.28 -39.16
CA TYR A 881 76.41 -7.52 -40.03
C TYR A 881 77.37 -8.58 -39.43
N LYS A 882 77.74 -8.45 -38.15
CA LYS A 882 78.61 -9.41 -37.44
C LYS A 882 77.97 -10.79 -37.26
N CYS A 883 76.65 -10.84 -37.09
CA CYS A 883 75.87 -12.09 -37.08
C CYS A 883 75.68 -12.71 -38.47
N LYS A 884 76.33 -12.16 -39.52
CA LYS A 884 76.24 -12.63 -40.92
C LYS A 884 74.80 -12.71 -41.44
N PHE A 885 73.87 -11.95 -40.85
CA PHE A 885 72.45 -11.97 -41.20
C PHE A 885 72.23 -11.57 -42.67
N PHE A 886 73.01 -10.61 -43.17
CA PHE A 886 72.98 -10.18 -44.57
C PHE A 886 73.68 -11.15 -45.57
N ASN A 887 74.45 -12.13 -45.08
CA ASN A 887 75.11 -13.14 -45.93
C ASN A 887 74.26 -14.40 -46.17
N ARG A 888 73.09 -14.53 -45.51
CA ARG A 888 72.23 -15.72 -45.63
C ARG A 888 71.54 -15.80 -47.00
N ARG A 889 71.14 -14.67 -47.59
CA ARG A 889 70.55 -14.62 -48.95
C ARG A 889 71.57 -14.68 -50.09
N TYR A 890 72.86 -14.40 -49.85
CA TYR A 890 73.90 -14.49 -50.88
C TYR A 890 74.34 -15.95 -51.12
N GLN A 891 74.36 -16.77 -50.06
CA GLN A 891 74.68 -18.20 -50.15
C GLN A 891 73.53 -19.06 -50.73
N GLU A 892 72.27 -18.63 -50.53
CA GLU A 892 71.11 -19.25 -51.19
C GLU A 892 71.11 -18.95 -52.70
N LYS A 893 71.34 -17.69 -53.09
CA LYS A 893 71.48 -17.32 -54.52
C LYS A 893 72.64 -18.03 -55.23
N LEU A 894 73.79 -18.19 -54.57
CA LEU A 894 74.94 -18.94 -55.12
C LEU A 894 74.73 -20.46 -55.20
N LYS A 895 73.80 -21.03 -54.41
CA LYS A 895 73.43 -22.46 -54.49
C LYS A 895 72.36 -22.70 -55.54
N GLU A 896 71.43 -21.76 -55.73
CA GLU A 896 70.49 -21.78 -56.86
C GLU A 896 71.21 -21.54 -58.19
N GLU A 897 72.14 -20.58 -58.28
CA GLU A 897 72.95 -20.37 -59.50
C GLU A 897 73.84 -21.58 -59.84
N LYS A 898 74.40 -22.28 -58.85
CA LYS A 898 75.20 -23.51 -59.09
C LYS A 898 74.38 -24.76 -59.44
N LEU A 899 73.09 -24.80 -59.11
CA LEU A 899 72.19 -25.88 -59.50
C LEU A 899 71.49 -25.60 -60.85
N LEU A 900 71.53 -24.35 -61.33
CA LEU A 900 70.97 -23.92 -62.62
C LEU A 900 72.02 -23.82 -63.74
N GLU A 901 73.33 -23.86 -63.44
CA GLU A 901 74.41 -23.88 -64.45
C GLU A 901 74.73 -25.28 -65.03
N ASP A 902 74.15 -26.37 -64.48
CA ASP A 902 74.40 -27.76 -64.94
C ASP A 902 73.27 -28.39 -65.81
N GLU A 903 72.19 -27.65 -66.12
CA GLU A 903 71.16 -28.06 -67.10
C GLU A 903 70.85 -26.96 -68.15
N ASN A 904 71.78 -26.81 -69.10
CA ASN A 904 71.62 -26.62 -70.57
C ASN A 904 70.18 -26.48 -71.17
N PRO A 905 70.01 -26.00 -72.42
CA PRO A 905 70.22 -24.71 -73.07
C PRO A 905 68.90 -24.09 -73.65
N ALA A 906 68.94 -22.81 -74.03
CA ALA A 906 68.18 -22.17 -75.13
C ALA A 906 66.61 -22.21 -75.23
N ASN A 907 66.10 -21.04 -75.65
CA ASN A 907 64.89 -20.76 -76.45
C ASN A 907 63.52 -20.48 -75.78
N SER A 908 63.16 -19.17 -75.82
CA SER A 908 62.07 -18.54 -76.58
C SER A 908 60.58 -18.92 -76.41
N ASN A 909 59.78 -17.84 -76.38
CA ASN A 909 58.37 -17.65 -76.75
C ASN A 909 57.29 -17.72 -75.65
N VAL A 910 56.69 -16.58 -75.29
CA VAL A 910 55.40 -15.98 -75.76
C VAL A 910 54.16 -16.70 -75.21
N VAL A 911 53.32 -16.00 -74.43
CA VAL A 911 51.90 -15.65 -74.72
C VAL A 911 51.22 -15.06 -73.46
N MET A 912 50.34 -14.11 -73.76
CA MET A 912 49.43 -13.23 -73.03
C MET A 912 48.34 -13.91 -72.18
N SER A 913 47.52 -13.07 -71.51
CA SER A 913 46.13 -13.28 -71.01
C SER A 913 46.01 -14.04 -69.68
N ASP A 914 45.19 -13.70 -68.68
CA ASP A 914 44.14 -12.71 -68.50
C ASP A 914 44.02 -12.39 -66.99
N LEU A 915 43.48 -11.22 -66.67
CA LEU A 915 43.08 -10.78 -65.33
C LEU A 915 41.55 -10.90 -65.23
N GLU A 916 41.04 -11.73 -64.32
CA GLU A 916 39.70 -11.57 -63.73
C GLU A 916 39.57 -12.34 -62.39
N ASP A 917 38.91 -11.67 -61.46
CA ASP A 917 38.06 -12.16 -60.35
C ASP A 917 38.63 -12.98 -59.18
N ASN A 918 38.84 -12.30 -58.04
CA ASN A 918 37.86 -12.17 -56.93
C ASN A 918 38.50 -11.57 -55.67
#